data_AF-A0A952PLB7-F1
#
_entry.id   AF-A0A952PLB7-F1
#
_cell.length_a   1.000
_cell.length_b   1.000
_cell.length_c   1.000
_cell.angle_alpha   90.00
_cell.angle_beta   90.00
_cell.angle_gamma   90.00
#
_symmetry.space_group_name_H-M   'P 1'
#
loop_
_entity.id
_entity.type
_entity.pdbx_description
1 polymer ?
#
loop_
_entity_poly.entity_id
_entity_poly.type
_entity_poly.pdbx_seq_one_letter_code
_entity_poly.pdbx_strand_id
1 'polypeptide(L)'
;MAKSRSDRGNMLILITAFVVIFLALAFFALGYVRLVGSSSEQKTAIESAAIAAAREISTIVVDNPDFGYVGLSDSAPIGSATSAGDFYYLPVHSINTLIGTARLDYLIGSQPGLDVPEWRELATIDLNKAKAAADELIAEIKDAIKPTGSAHNKNGVVVKPYQAAEAAYLQNLIRMTGGGNYVPNSLKLELGVVDGITSIAVPNPVGVDSSLDNTNTTAGCYKSYVNVPIGDQDFVFAGIGSSIKLVDLKQWKTSKAGLPYQHPTIIRAEALQVVKNATTGDATLKSVACAQPASVYDPRPYPGALTLSFPDGVPDGTEAITQPIDLYGPLLSQSEDTCEYLDATPGDYPTTGGSAMSPGATWPIPSESTKLASSACKIAVYDWLRRAGTKANVDSMVGMHHTPFLPQGSDVPWPPSHPVGTIPRGVAHIYKFDTDGVIDYEAKEMKPYPWWVVSDKQNMIECFDALTNGSNSRTVQPVALTIIPPIGIPLASVELTPRYDMFVRIYSRRYGNAGGKHEGEPMDNNLVSHARPKLRLDAFRNFGRGSLCQRLAGRGAKTKADGPLIGIGVGAIPTLMPQEDFAFKWQLISLLGPQIDRDNAKYEKFDGTGPGMRPTYSTNGSVADIRFRRVVIARDPVSGVINVLGSTLPLQKQQGYIGEK
;
A
#
# COMPACT_ATOMS: atom_id res chain seq x y z
N MET A 1 -28.23 -38.19 -104.69
CA MET A 1 -28.38 -38.41 -103.23
C MET A 1 -27.33 -37.60 -102.49
N ALA A 2 -27.67 -36.37 -102.08
CA ALA A 2 -26.80 -35.56 -101.24
C ALA A 2 -27.18 -35.80 -99.77
N LYS A 3 -26.20 -36.25 -98.99
CA LYS A 3 -26.34 -36.66 -97.58
C LYS A 3 -26.45 -35.42 -96.70
N SER A 4 -27.66 -35.06 -96.28
CA SER A 4 -27.89 -34.07 -95.21
C SER A 4 -27.19 -34.55 -93.93
N ARG A 5 -26.10 -33.87 -93.55
CA ARG A 5 -25.34 -34.11 -92.33
C ARG A 5 -25.71 -33.04 -91.29
N SER A 6 -26.59 -33.41 -90.37
CA SER A 6 -26.60 -33.03 -88.94
C SER A 6 -26.06 -31.63 -88.55
N ASP A 7 -26.89 -30.59 -88.68
CA ASP A 7 -26.66 -29.27 -88.05
C ASP A 7 -27.03 -29.23 -86.54
N ARG A 8 -27.44 -30.36 -85.95
CA ARG A 8 -27.82 -30.45 -84.51
C ARG A 8 -26.71 -30.97 -83.57
N GLY A 9 -25.54 -31.36 -84.11
CA GLY A 9 -24.44 -31.94 -83.33
C GLY A 9 -23.61 -30.93 -82.52
N ASN A 10 -23.39 -29.73 -83.06
CA ASN A 10 -22.53 -28.71 -82.40
C ASN A 10 -23.17 -28.07 -81.17
N MET A 11 -24.50 -27.97 -81.12
CA MET A 11 -25.21 -27.37 -79.98
C MET A 11 -25.16 -28.26 -78.74
N LEU A 12 -25.18 -29.59 -78.91
CA LEU A 12 -25.02 -30.55 -77.81
C LEU A 12 -23.62 -30.47 -77.19
N ILE A 13 -22.57 -30.34 -78.03
CA ILE A 13 -21.18 -30.20 -77.59
C ILE A 13 -20.98 -28.90 -76.81
N LEU A 14 -21.57 -27.78 -77.27
CA LEU A 14 -21.52 -26.49 -76.58
C LEU A 14 -22.21 -26.52 -75.22
N ILE A 15 -23.41 -27.10 -75.13
CA ILE A 15 -24.14 -27.26 -73.86
C ILE A 15 -23.34 -28.13 -72.89
N THR A 16 -22.77 -29.23 -73.38
CA THR A 16 -21.95 -30.13 -72.55
C THR A 16 -20.69 -29.41 -72.04
N ALA A 17 -20.02 -28.63 -72.88
CA ALA A 17 -18.85 -27.84 -72.46
C ALA A 17 -19.21 -26.78 -71.40
N PHE A 18 -20.34 -26.08 -71.55
CA PHE A 18 -20.81 -25.12 -70.56
C PHE A 18 -21.17 -25.79 -69.22
N VAL A 19 -21.83 -26.95 -69.26
CA VAL A 19 -22.16 -27.72 -68.04
C VAL A 19 -20.89 -28.19 -67.34
N VAL A 20 -19.87 -28.64 -68.07
CA VAL A 20 -18.57 -29.05 -67.48
C VAL A 20 -17.84 -27.87 -66.86
N ILE A 21 -17.80 -26.71 -67.52
CA ILE A 21 -17.18 -25.48 -66.96
C ILE A 21 -17.95 -25.01 -65.72
N PHE A 22 -19.28 -25.02 -65.77
CA PHE A 22 -20.12 -24.64 -64.64
C PHE A 22 -19.94 -25.59 -63.46
N LEU A 23 -19.90 -26.90 -63.70
CA LEU A 23 -19.60 -27.91 -62.69
C LEU A 23 -18.20 -27.68 -62.08
N ALA A 24 -17.18 -27.44 -62.92
CA ALA A 24 -15.83 -27.15 -62.44
C ALA A 24 -15.77 -25.90 -61.54
N LEU A 25 -16.46 -24.82 -61.93
CA LEU A 25 -16.59 -23.61 -61.12
C LEU A 25 -17.37 -23.85 -59.82
N ALA A 26 -18.43 -24.66 -59.86
CA ALA A 26 -19.21 -25.01 -58.67
C ALA A 26 -18.38 -25.84 -57.67
N PHE A 27 -17.59 -26.80 -58.16
CA PHE A 27 -16.65 -27.57 -57.33
C PHE A 27 -15.54 -26.70 -56.75
N PHE A 28 -14.98 -25.76 -57.54
CA PHE A 28 -14.01 -24.79 -57.05
C PHE A 28 -14.61 -23.89 -55.97
N ALA A 29 -15.81 -23.35 -56.19
CA ALA A 29 -16.51 -22.50 -55.23
C ALA A 29 -16.81 -23.25 -53.93
N LEU A 30 -17.24 -24.52 -54.00
CA LEU A 30 -17.46 -25.36 -52.82
C LEU A 30 -16.15 -25.61 -52.04
N GLY A 31 -15.06 -25.88 -52.75
CA GLY A 31 -13.73 -26.06 -52.15
C GLY A 31 -13.22 -24.77 -51.48
N TYR A 32 -13.42 -23.63 -52.14
CA TYR A 32 -13.04 -22.31 -51.61
C TYR A 32 -13.86 -21.95 -50.36
N VAL A 33 -15.18 -22.13 -50.38
CA VAL A 33 -16.05 -21.87 -49.21
C VAL A 33 -15.66 -22.75 -48.03
N ARG A 34 -15.31 -24.03 -48.27
CA ARG A 34 -14.80 -24.91 -47.20
C ARG A 34 -13.47 -24.45 -46.63
N LEU A 35 -12.54 -24.00 -47.47
CA LEU A 35 -11.24 -23.48 -47.02
C LEU A 35 -11.40 -22.19 -46.20
N VAL A 36 -12.20 -21.25 -46.71
CA VAL A 36 -12.49 -19.97 -46.02
C VAL A 36 -13.24 -20.21 -44.72
N GLY A 37 -14.23 -21.11 -44.70
CA GLY A 37 -14.95 -21.52 -43.50
C GLY A 37 -14.01 -22.11 -42.45
N SER A 38 -13.18 -23.09 -42.83
CA SER A 38 -12.23 -23.74 -41.91
C SER A 38 -11.18 -22.76 -41.37
N SER A 39 -10.73 -21.80 -42.19
CA SER A 39 -9.80 -20.74 -41.77
C SER A 39 -10.43 -19.78 -40.76
N SER A 40 -11.68 -19.37 -41.00
CA SER A 40 -12.43 -18.53 -40.06
C SER A 40 -12.68 -19.24 -38.73
N GLU A 41 -13.06 -20.53 -38.76
CA GLU A 41 -13.25 -21.36 -37.57
C GLU A 41 -11.96 -21.45 -36.75
N GLN A 42 -10.84 -21.75 -37.40
CA GLN A 42 -9.56 -21.87 -36.72
C GLN A 42 -9.10 -20.53 -36.10
N LYS A 43 -9.39 -19.41 -36.78
CA LYS A 43 -9.11 -18.07 -36.27
C LYS A 43 -9.89 -17.80 -34.98
N THR A 44 -11.20 -18.04 -34.98
CA THR A 44 -12.03 -17.86 -33.79
C THR A 44 -11.63 -18.80 -32.63
N ALA A 45 -11.25 -20.03 -32.94
CA ALA A 45 -10.78 -21.00 -31.94
C ALA A 45 -9.46 -20.56 -31.28
N ILE A 46 -8.47 -20.09 -32.05
CA ILE A 46 -7.20 -19.62 -31.48
C ILE A 46 -7.37 -18.28 -30.73
N GLU A 47 -8.25 -17.41 -31.20
CA GLU A 47 -8.58 -16.15 -30.52
C GLU A 47 -9.18 -16.44 -29.14
N SER A 48 -10.08 -17.41 -29.05
CA SER A 48 -10.66 -17.87 -27.78
C SER A 48 -9.60 -18.49 -26.86
N ALA A 49 -8.68 -19.30 -27.41
CA ALA A 49 -7.57 -19.87 -26.65
C ALA A 49 -6.64 -18.80 -26.07
N ALA A 50 -6.30 -17.78 -26.86
CA ALA A 50 -5.47 -16.66 -26.42
C ALA A 50 -6.15 -15.86 -25.30
N ILE A 51 -7.45 -15.57 -25.42
CA ILE A 51 -8.23 -14.86 -24.39
C ILE A 51 -8.32 -15.69 -23.11
N ALA A 52 -8.56 -17.01 -23.21
CA ALA A 52 -8.63 -17.89 -22.06
C ALA A 52 -7.29 -17.95 -21.30
N ALA A 53 -6.17 -18.09 -22.02
CA ALA A 53 -4.84 -18.01 -21.42
C ALA A 53 -4.60 -16.64 -20.75
N ALA A 54 -4.90 -15.53 -21.44
CA ALA A 54 -4.74 -14.17 -20.91
C ALA A 54 -5.56 -13.95 -19.61
N ARG A 55 -6.75 -14.55 -19.53
CA ARG A 55 -7.60 -14.52 -18.34
C ARG A 55 -6.98 -15.30 -17.18
N GLU A 56 -6.51 -16.51 -17.41
CA GLU A 56 -5.90 -17.31 -16.35
C GLU A 56 -4.65 -16.63 -15.79
N ILE A 57 -3.74 -16.14 -16.65
CA ILE A 57 -2.51 -15.48 -16.20
C ILE A 57 -2.78 -14.19 -15.41
N SER A 58 -3.87 -13.48 -15.70
CA SER A 58 -4.24 -12.27 -14.95
C SER A 58 -4.61 -12.54 -13.49
N THR A 59 -4.88 -13.81 -13.14
CA THR A 59 -5.25 -14.22 -11.78
C THR A 59 -4.10 -14.84 -10.99
N ILE A 60 -2.98 -15.14 -11.63
CA ILE A 60 -1.78 -15.72 -11.00
C ILE A 60 -1.20 -14.71 -10.00
N VAL A 61 -0.81 -15.21 -8.83
CA VAL A 61 -0.18 -14.43 -7.76
C VAL A 61 1.05 -15.14 -7.22
N VAL A 62 2.04 -14.35 -6.78
CA VAL A 62 3.22 -14.82 -6.06
C VAL A 62 3.32 -14.09 -4.71
N ASP A 63 3.77 -14.77 -3.65
CA ASP A 63 4.00 -14.16 -2.33
C ASP A 63 5.44 -13.64 -2.26
N ASN A 64 5.59 -12.33 -2.19
CA ASN A 64 6.87 -11.64 -2.17
C ASN A 64 7.19 -11.10 -0.76
N PRO A 65 8.43 -11.25 -0.27
CA PRO A 65 8.81 -10.84 1.08
C PRO A 65 8.77 -9.32 1.33
N ASP A 66 8.72 -8.47 0.31
CA ASP A 66 8.62 -7.02 0.49
C ASP A 66 7.16 -6.53 0.32
N PHE A 67 6.43 -7.00 -0.70
CA PHE A 67 5.09 -6.48 -1.04
C PHE A 67 3.91 -7.40 -0.71
N GLY A 68 4.15 -8.61 -0.21
CA GLY A 68 3.12 -9.64 -0.06
C GLY A 68 2.69 -10.17 -1.43
N TYR A 69 1.38 -10.31 -1.65
CA TYR A 69 0.89 -10.91 -2.90
C TYR A 69 1.00 -9.95 -4.09
N VAL A 70 1.74 -10.36 -5.11
CA VAL A 70 1.96 -9.62 -6.35
C VAL A 70 1.37 -10.38 -7.54
N GLY A 71 0.70 -9.67 -8.45
CA GLY A 71 0.05 -10.23 -9.63
C GLY A 71 0.06 -9.28 -10.83
N LEU A 72 -0.62 -9.66 -11.92
CA LEU A 72 -0.83 -8.75 -13.07
C LEU A 72 -2.01 -7.80 -12.82
N SER A 73 -3.01 -8.24 -12.06
CA SER A 73 -4.18 -7.44 -11.69
C SER A 73 -4.12 -7.07 -10.22
N ASP A 74 -4.57 -5.85 -9.90
CA ASP A 74 -4.90 -5.52 -8.53
C ASP A 74 -6.13 -6.34 -8.08
N SER A 75 -6.19 -6.69 -6.80
CA SER A 75 -7.36 -7.32 -6.21
C SER A 75 -7.56 -6.88 -4.77
N ALA A 76 -8.81 -6.59 -4.44
CA ALA A 76 -9.26 -6.44 -3.06
C ALA A 76 -8.97 -7.71 -2.23
N PRO A 77 -8.83 -7.56 -0.90
CA PRO A 77 -8.53 -8.63 0.06
C PRO A 77 -9.76 -9.49 0.36
N ILE A 78 -10.17 -10.31 -0.60
CA ILE A 78 -11.44 -11.07 -0.55
C ILE A 78 -11.25 -12.58 -0.31
N GLY A 79 -10.01 -13.07 -0.26
CA GLY A 79 -9.68 -14.49 -0.30
C GLY A 79 -8.98 -14.98 0.96
N SER A 80 -9.34 -16.19 1.42
CA SER A 80 -8.67 -16.88 2.53
C SER A 80 -7.28 -17.41 2.20
N ALA A 81 -6.92 -17.49 0.92
CA ALA A 81 -5.62 -17.98 0.49
C ALA A 81 -4.55 -16.88 0.42
N THR A 82 -4.98 -15.61 0.35
CA THR A 82 -4.11 -14.47 0.51
C THR A 82 -4.25 -13.97 1.94
N SER A 83 -3.71 -14.68 2.93
CA SER A 83 -3.81 -14.27 4.34
C SER A 83 -2.44 -14.09 4.97
N ALA A 84 -2.27 -13.04 5.78
CA ALA A 84 -1.10 -12.89 6.63
C ALA A 84 -1.03 -14.00 7.68
N GLY A 85 0.10 -14.11 8.37
CA GLY A 85 0.32 -15.06 9.46
C GLY A 85 -0.64 -14.95 10.64
N ASP A 86 -1.41 -13.86 10.73
CA ASP A 86 -2.48 -13.61 11.71
C ASP A 86 -3.90 -13.74 11.14
N PHE A 87 -4.03 -14.36 9.96
CA PHE A 87 -5.28 -14.74 9.30
C PHE A 87 -6.11 -13.58 8.72
N TYR A 88 -5.60 -12.36 8.66
CA TYR A 88 -6.23 -11.28 7.89
C TYR A 88 -5.97 -11.44 6.40
N TYR A 89 -7.01 -11.21 5.59
CA TYR A 89 -6.90 -11.28 4.13
C TYR A 89 -6.08 -10.12 3.59
N LEU A 90 -5.22 -10.36 2.62
CA LEU A 90 -4.31 -9.40 1.99
C LEU A 90 -4.78 -9.13 0.55
N PRO A 91 -4.63 -7.90 0.02
CA PRO A 91 -4.87 -7.60 -1.36
C PRO A 91 -3.74 -8.16 -2.21
N VAL A 92 -3.95 -8.10 -3.51
CA VAL A 92 -2.93 -8.40 -4.52
C VAL A 92 -2.59 -7.09 -5.21
N HIS A 93 -1.30 -6.78 -5.31
CA HIS A 93 -0.83 -5.61 -6.03
C HIS A 93 -0.39 -5.96 -7.45
N SER A 94 -0.85 -5.18 -8.43
CA SER A 94 -0.32 -5.29 -9.80
C SER A 94 1.13 -4.81 -9.86
N ILE A 95 1.97 -5.49 -10.64
CA ILE A 95 3.34 -5.02 -10.96
C ILE A 95 3.35 -3.58 -11.49
N ASN A 96 2.33 -3.20 -12.27
CA ASN A 96 2.21 -1.85 -12.81
C ASN A 96 1.84 -0.84 -11.72
N THR A 97 1.05 -1.25 -10.72
CA THR A 97 0.69 -0.41 -9.57
C THR A 97 1.91 -0.19 -8.68
N LEU A 98 2.71 -1.22 -8.40
CA LEU A 98 3.94 -1.09 -7.60
C LEU A 98 4.96 -0.14 -8.27
N ILE A 99 5.21 -0.32 -9.57
CA ILE A 99 6.11 0.57 -10.33
C ILE A 99 5.53 1.99 -10.41
N GLY A 100 4.21 2.13 -10.59
CA GLY A 100 3.54 3.42 -10.65
C GLY A 100 3.61 4.19 -9.32
N THR A 101 3.44 3.50 -8.19
CA THR A 101 3.57 4.08 -6.84
C THR A 101 5.00 4.57 -6.63
N ALA A 102 6.01 3.74 -6.86
CA ALA A 102 7.41 4.15 -6.72
C ALA A 102 7.76 5.35 -7.63
N ARG A 103 7.21 5.41 -8.85
CA ARG A 103 7.37 6.56 -9.74
C ARG A 103 6.75 7.83 -9.17
N LEU A 104 5.53 7.74 -8.65
CA LEU A 104 4.82 8.88 -8.07
C LEU A 104 5.51 9.38 -6.79
N ASP A 105 5.96 8.48 -5.94
CA ASP A 105 6.67 8.82 -4.71
C ASP A 105 8.01 9.51 -5.01
N TYR A 106 8.75 9.03 -6.01
CA TYR A 106 9.96 9.71 -6.51
C TYR A 106 9.62 11.11 -7.04
N LEU A 107 8.55 11.24 -7.84
CA LEU A 107 8.09 12.52 -8.37
C LEU A 107 7.75 13.51 -7.25
N ILE A 108 7.02 13.07 -6.22
CA ILE A 108 6.64 13.87 -5.05
C ILE A 108 7.89 14.33 -4.29
N GLY A 109 8.85 13.43 -4.05
CA GLY A 109 10.13 13.75 -3.42
C GLY A 109 10.99 14.73 -4.24
N SER A 110 10.73 14.87 -5.54
CA SER A 110 11.39 15.82 -6.44
C SER A 110 10.64 17.14 -6.66
N GLN A 111 9.46 17.33 -6.04
CA GLN A 111 8.67 18.53 -6.28
C GLN A 111 9.33 19.80 -5.72
N PRO A 112 9.23 20.93 -6.46
CA PRO A 112 9.64 22.22 -5.94
C PRO A 112 8.90 22.57 -4.65
N GLY A 113 9.64 22.95 -3.60
CA GLY A 113 9.09 23.29 -2.27
C GLY A 113 9.18 22.17 -1.23
N LEU A 114 9.37 20.91 -1.67
CA LEU A 114 9.69 19.79 -0.78
C LEU A 114 11.14 19.36 -0.92
N ASP A 115 11.57 19.01 -2.14
CA ASP A 115 12.89 18.43 -2.49
C ASP A 115 13.52 17.61 -1.36
N VAL A 116 12.99 16.40 -1.14
CA VAL A 116 13.42 15.48 -0.07
C VAL A 116 14.22 14.33 -0.68
N PRO A 117 15.57 14.36 -0.66
CA PRO A 117 16.40 13.32 -1.27
C PRO A 117 16.16 11.92 -0.71
N GLU A 118 15.85 11.82 0.58
CA GLU A 118 15.62 10.54 1.25
C GLU A 118 14.36 9.83 0.72
N TRP A 119 13.33 10.57 0.30
CA TRP A 119 12.15 9.99 -0.35
C TRP A 119 12.48 9.44 -1.73
N ARG A 120 13.39 10.11 -2.47
CA ARG A 120 13.86 9.62 -3.77
C ARG A 120 14.69 8.33 -3.62
N GLU A 121 15.51 8.25 -2.57
CA GLU A 121 16.25 7.03 -2.24
C GLU A 121 15.32 5.88 -1.86
N LEU A 122 14.36 6.12 -0.95
CA LEU A 122 13.38 5.12 -0.55
C LEU A 122 12.52 4.64 -1.74
N ALA A 123 12.09 5.56 -2.60
CA ALA A 123 11.36 5.23 -3.84
C ALA A 123 12.21 4.40 -4.81
N THR A 124 13.52 4.64 -4.86
CA THR A 124 14.46 3.85 -5.66
C THR A 124 14.62 2.44 -5.10
N ILE A 125 14.70 2.29 -3.78
CA ILE A 125 14.74 0.98 -3.11
C ILE A 125 13.46 0.20 -3.43
N ASP A 126 12.30 0.85 -3.31
CA ASP A 126 11.01 0.22 -3.61
C ASP A 126 10.85 -0.14 -5.09
N LEU A 127 11.33 0.71 -6.01
CA LEU A 127 11.36 0.41 -7.44
C LEU A 127 12.20 -0.85 -7.73
N ASN A 128 13.37 -0.98 -7.11
CA ASN A 128 14.25 -2.13 -7.31
C ASN A 128 13.62 -3.43 -6.78
N LYS A 129 12.97 -3.36 -5.61
CA LYS A 129 12.20 -4.49 -5.08
C LYS A 129 11.01 -4.82 -5.98
N ALA A 130 10.31 -3.82 -6.51
CA ALA A 130 9.15 -4.01 -7.39
C ALA A 130 9.56 -4.67 -8.72
N LYS A 131 10.72 -4.31 -9.27
CA LYS A 131 11.33 -5.00 -10.42
C LYS A 131 11.61 -6.47 -10.10
N ALA A 132 12.23 -6.75 -8.96
CA ALA A 132 12.51 -8.13 -8.54
C ALA A 132 11.23 -8.97 -8.35
N ALA A 133 10.19 -8.40 -7.73
CA ALA A 133 8.89 -9.06 -7.58
C ALA A 133 8.19 -9.30 -8.94
N ALA A 134 8.33 -8.35 -9.88
CA ALA A 134 7.82 -8.52 -11.23
C ALA A 134 8.56 -9.62 -12.00
N ASP A 135 9.89 -9.73 -11.86
CA ASP A 135 10.67 -10.81 -12.45
C ASP A 135 10.27 -12.19 -11.90
N GLU A 136 10.03 -12.29 -10.59
CA GLU A 136 9.51 -13.50 -9.93
C GLU A 136 8.14 -13.90 -10.49
N LEU A 137 7.19 -12.96 -10.58
CA LEU A 137 5.88 -13.22 -11.17
C LEU A 137 5.97 -13.66 -12.63
N ILE A 138 6.82 -13.02 -13.44
CA ILE A 138 6.96 -13.37 -14.86
C ILE A 138 7.61 -14.76 -15.02
N ALA A 139 8.53 -15.15 -14.14
CA ALA A 139 9.07 -16.50 -14.12
C ALA A 139 7.98 -17.53 -13.83
N GLU A 140 7.15 -17.30 -12.80
CA GLU A 140 6.03 -18.18 -12.45
C GLU A 140 5.02 -18.31 -13.61
N ILE A 141 4.67 -17.20 -14.28
CA ILE A 141 3.78 -17.24 -15.45
C ILE A 141 4.40 -18.04 -16.60
N LYS A 142 5.70 -17.86 -16.88
CA LYS A 142 6.41 -18.63 -17.94
C LYS A 142 6.40 -20.13 -17.65
N ASP A 143 6.44 -20.52 -16.38
CA ASP A 143 6.34 -21.92 -15.99
C ASP A 143 4.89 -22.42 -16.07
N ALA A 144 3.91 -21.60 -15.67
CA ALA A 144 2.48 -21.94 -15.70
C ALA A 144 1.90 -22.12 -17.11
N ILE A 145 2.41 -21.42 -18.12
CA ILE A 145 1.91 -21.53 -19.52
C ILE A 145 2.40 -22.79 -20.25
N LYS A 146 3.29 -23.58 -19.65
CA LYS A 146 3.75 -24.86 -20.21
C LYS A 146 2.64 -25.92 -20.14
N PRO A 147 2.67 -26.98 -20.97
CA PRO A 147 1.61 -28.00 -21.00
C PRO A 147 1.28 -28.67 -19.65
N THR A 148 2.30 -28.87 -18.81
CA THR A 148 2.17 -29.44 -17.46
C THR A 148 2.27 -28.36 -16.36
N GLY A 149 2.39 -27.10 -16.76
CA GLY A 149 2.55 -25.97 -15.85
C GLY A 149 1.27 -25.68 -15.08
N SER A 150 1.45 -25.15 -13.87
CA SER A 150 0.37 -24.66 -13.04
C SER A 150 0.90 -23.63 -12.08
N ALA A 151 0.06 -22.68 -11.69
CA ALA A 151 0.32 -21.71 -10.63
C ALA A 151 -0.89 -21.62 -9.70
N HIS A 152 -0.79 -20.79 -8.67
CA HIS A 152 -1.93 -20.49 -7.79
C HIS A 152 -2.49 -19.10 -8.10
N ASN A 153 -3.81 -18.99 -8.05
CA ASN A 153 -4.46 -17.69 -8.07
C ASN A 153 -4.64 -17.10 -6.67
N LYS A 154 -5.15 -15.87 -6.61
CA LYS A 154 -5.50 -15.16 -5.36
C LYS A 154 -6.44 -15.89 -4.40
N ASN A 155 -7.14 -16.93 -4.85
CA ASN A 155 -8.00 -17.76 -4.00
C ASN A 155 -7.32 -19.09 -3.61
N GLY A 156 -6.02 -19.26 -3.92
CA GLY A 156 -5.26 -20.49 -3.68
C GLY A 156 -5.61 -21.63 -4.63
N VAL A 157 -6.51 -21.39 -5.58
CA VAL A 157 -6.93 -22.39 -6.56
C VAL A 157 -5.85 -22.54 -7.61
N VAL A 158 -5.53 -23.79 -7.95
CA VAL A 158 -4.58 -24.12 -9.00
C VAL A 158 -5.15 -23.68 -10.34
N VAL A 159 -4.43 -22.80 -11.04
CA VAL A 159 -4.73 -22.33 -12.39
C VAL A 159 -3.77 -22.96 -13.39
N LYS A 160 -4.30 -23.32 -14.56
CA LYS A 160 -3.57 -24.02 -15.63
C LYS A 160 -3.82 -23.33 -16.97
N PRO A 161 -3.13 -22.22 -17.27
CA PRO A 161 -3.36 -21.42 -18.46
C PRO A 161 -3.35 -22.23 -19.76
N TYR A 162 -2.43 -23.20 -19.89
CA TYR A 162 -2.36 -24.07 -21.06
C TYR A 162 -3.64 -24.90 -21.26
N GLN A 163 -4.11 -25.55 -20.19
CA GLN A 163 -5.29 -26.42 -20.24
C GLN A 163 -6.57 -25.62 -20.50
N ALA A 164 -6.67 -24.43 -19.90
CA ALA A 164 -7.79 -23.52 -20.16
C ALA A 164 -7.82 -23.06 -21.63
N ALA A 165 -6.65 -22.74 -22.20
CA ALA A 165 -6.53 -22.36 -23.60
C ALA A 165 -6.87 -23.52 -24.55
N GLU A 166 -6.38 -24.73 -24.26
CA GLU A 166 -6.71 -25.93 -25.03
C GLU A 166 -8.21 -26.26 -24.96
N ALA A 167 -8.81 -26.19 -23.77
CA ALA A 167 -10.25 -26.39 -23.60
C ALA A 167 -11.07 -25.34 -24.38
N ALA A 168 -10.70 -24.06 -24.32
CA ALA A 168 -11.37 -23.00 -25.07
C ALA A 168 -11.22 -23.17 -26.59
N TYR A 169 -10.06 -23.65 -27.05
CA TYR A 169 -9.85 -24.01 -28.45
C TYR A 169 -10.80 -25.15 -28.86
N LEU A 170 -10.85 -26.21 -28.06
CA LEU A 170 -11.64 -27.41 -28.33
C LEU A 170 -13.15 -27.21 -28.18
N GLN A 171 -13.62 -26.20 -27.44
CA GLN A 171 -15.04 -25.89 -27.28
C GLN A 171 -15.65 -25.14 -28.48
N ASN A 172 -14.82 -24.49 -29.32
CA ASN A 172 -15.26 -23.84 -30.55
C ASN A 172 -15.54 -24.85 -31.68
N LEU A 173 -16.54 -25.71 -31.48
CA LEU A 173 -16.86 -26.89 -32.32
C LEU A 173 -17.86 -26.62 -33.45
N ILE A 174 -18.08 -25.37 -33.88
CA ILE A 174 -18.86 -25.13 -35.09
C ILE A 174 -18.00 -25.53 -36.30
N ARG A 175 -18.11 -26.81 -36.73
CA ARG A 175 -17.36 -27.38 -37.85
C ARG A 175 -18.24 -27.40 -39.10
N MET A 176 -18.34 -26.29 -39.82
CA MET A 176 -19.12 -26.17 -41.06
C MET A 176 -18.61 -27.12 -42.15
N THR A 177 -17.37 -27.62 -42.04
CA THR A 177 -16.76 -28.52 -43.04
C THR A 177 -16.80 -30.01 -42.69
N GLY A 178 -17.36 -30.40 -41.54
CA GLY A 178 -17.61 -31.81 -41.19
C GLY A 178 -16.36 -32.70 -41.05
N GLY A 179 -15.14 -32.14 -41.03
CA GLY A 179 -13.92 -32.94 -41.08
C GLY A 179 -12.63 -32.34 -40.50
N GLY A 180 -12.62 -31.10 -40.02
CA GLY A 180 -11.41 -30.50 -39.42
C GLY A 180 -11.15 -31.00 -38.00
N ASN A 181 -9.90 -31.35 -37.65
CA ASN A 181 -9.51 -31.81 -36.30
C ASN A 181 -8.32 -31.02 -35.75
N TYR A 182 -8.39 -30.63 -34.48
CA TYR A 182 -7.22 -30.14 -33.73
C TYR A 182 -6.09 -31.18 -33.78
N VAL A 183 -4.85 -30.75 -33.97
CA VAL A 183 -3.67 -31.62 -33.81
C VAL A 183 -3.33 -31.68 -32.31
N PRO A 184 -3.45 -32.84 -31.65
CA PRO A 184 -3.13 -32.96 -30.22
C PRO A 184 -1.72 -32.46 -29.90
N ASN A 185 -1.56 -31.76 -28.78
CA ASN A 185 -0.29 -31.18 -28.32
C ASN A 185 0.33 -30.12 -29.26
N SER A 186 -0.45 -29.58 -30.21
CA SER A 186 0.06 -28.54 -31.12
C SER A 186 -0.05 -27.11 -30.55
N LEU A 187 -0.78 -26.93 -29.44
CA LEU A 187 -0.93 -25.63 -28.80
C LEU A 187 0.40 -25.20 -28.19
N LYS A 188 0.81 -23.97 -28.47
CA LYS A 188 1.97 -23.30 -27.88
C LYS A 188 1.56 -21.93 -27.36
N LEU A 189 1.96 -21.63 -26.13
CA LEU A 189 1.78 -20.32 -25.51
C LEU A 189 3.14 -19.67 -25.30
N GLU A 190 3.27 -18.41 -25.69
CA GLU A 190 4.48 -17.60 -25.52
C GLU A 190 4.11 -16.23 -24.95
N LEU A 191 5.01 -15.65 -24.16
CA LEU A 191 4.87 -14.26 -23.67
C LEU A 191 5.65 -13.31 -24.56
N GLY A 192 5.12 -12.10 -24.72
CA GLY A 192 5.78 -11.02 -25.44
C GLY A 192 5.27 -9.65 -25.03
N VAL A 193 5.53 -8.69 -25.90
CA VAL A 193 5.29 -7.26 -25.70
C VAL A 193 4.47 -6.68 -26.85
N VAL A 194 3.57 -5.76 -26.53
CA VAL A 194 2.77 -4.98 -27.47
C VAL A 194 2.62 -3.57 -26.91
N ASP A 195 2.90 -2.58 -27.74
CA ASP A 195 2.72 -1.17 -27.41
C ASP A 195 1.21 -0.87 -27.31
N GLY A 196 0.80 -0.21 -26.23
CA GLY A 196 -0.61 0.04 -25.95
C GLY A 196 -0.81 0.91 -24.72
N ILE A 197 -2.06 0.99 -24.27
CA ILE A 197 -2.46 1.74 -23.07
C ILE A 197 -2.41 0.80 -21.87
N THR A 198 -1.83 1.28 -20.76
CA THR A 198 -1.82 0.57 -19.48
C THR A 198 -3.02 0.94 -18.62
N SER A 199 -3.23 0.24 -17.50
CA SER A 199 -4.22 0.61 -16.49
C SER A 199 -3.77 1.74 -15.55
N ILE A 200 -2.54 2.25 -15.66
CA ILE A 200 -1.98 3.22 -14.70
C ILE A 200 -2.22 4.63 -15.20
N ALA A 201 -2.99 5.39 -14.42
CA ALA A 201 -3.26 6.80 -14.66
C ALA A 201 -1.98 7.65 -14.47
N VAL A 202 -1.89 8.75 -15.21
CA VAL A 202 -0.85 9.76 -14.99
C VAL A 202 -1.08 10.49 -13.65
N PRO A 203 -0.04 11.14 -13.07
CA PRO A 203 -0.15 11.85 -11.81
C PRO A 203 -1.21 12.95 -11.85
N ASN A 204 -1.82 13.21 -10.70
CA ASN A 204 -2.81 14.27 -10.49
C ASN A 204 -2.16 15.40 -9.67
N PRO A 205 -2.29 16.69 -10.08
CA PRO A 205 -2.92 17.18 -11.29
C PRO A 205 -2.16 16.85 -12.58
N VAL A 206 -2.91 16.71 -13.67
CA VAL A 206 -2.34 16.51 -15.01
C VAL A 206 -1.42 17.68 -15.34
N GLY A 207 -0.20 17.38 -15.79
CA GLY A 207 0.81 18.39 -16.15
C GLY A 207 1.80 18.72 -15.03
N VAL A 208 1.65 18.14 -13.83
CA VAL A 208 2.65 18.28 -12.75
C VAL A 208 4.01 17.66 -13.12
N ASP A 209 3.99 16.63 -13.96
CA ASP A 209 5.18 15.99 -14.49
C ASP A 209 5.41 16.45 -15.93
N SER A 210 6.40 17.32 -16.12
CA SER A 210 6.75 17.87 -17.43
C SER A 210 7.36 16.85 -18.39
N SER A 211 7.75 15.67 -17.91
CA SER A 211 8.26 14.58 -18.77
C SER A 211 7.14 13.87 -19.54
N LEU A 212 5.88 14.09 -19.18
CA LEU A 212 4.74 13.42 -19.80
C LEU A 212 4.23 14.15 -21.03
N ASP A 213 4.10 13.43 -22.13
CA ASP A 213 3.59 13.92 -23.41
C ASP A 213 2.79 12.84 -24.16
N ASN A 214 2.34 13.15 -25.37
CA ASN A 214 1.59 12.20 -26.20
C ASN A 214 2.44 11.02 -26.73
N THR A 215 3.76 11.06 -26.55
CA THR A 215 4.66 9.97 -26.95
C THR A 215 4.68 8.87 -25.89
N ASN A 216 4.56 9.21 -24.61
CA ASN A 216 4.61 8.27 -23.48
C ASN A 216 3.28 8.09 -22.73
N THR A 217 2.26 8.91 -23.01
CA THR A 217 0.91 8.78 -22.43
C THR A 217 -0.18 8.73 -23.51
N THR A 218 -1.33 8.15 -23.18
CA THR A 218 -2.53 8.15 -24.03
C THR A 218 -3.77 7.97 -23.15
N ALA A 219 -4.82 8.74 -23.42
CA ALA A 219 -6.09 8.69 -22.67
C ALA A 219 -5.92 8.83 -21.14
N GLY A 220 -4.96 9.68 -20.70
CA GLY A 220 -4.69 9.92 -19.29
C GLY A 220 -3.98 8.77 -18.57
N CYS A 221 -3.46 7.78 -19.30
CA CYS A 221 -2.69 6.65 -18.75
C CYS A 221 -1.32 6.55 -19.42
N TYR A 222 -0.38 5.87 -18.77
CA TYR A 222 0.93 5.55 -19.36
C TYR A 222 0.80 4.55 -20.50
N LYS A 223 1.69 4.66 -21.49
CA LYS A 223 1.85 3.63 -22.53
C LYS A 223 2.70 2.46 -22.02
N SER A 224 2.39 1.26 -22.48
CA SER A 224 3.17 0.07 -22.19
C SER A 224 4.47 0.05 -22.99
N TYR A 225 5.53 -0.51 -22.40
CA TYR A 225 6.83 -0.71 -23.03
C TYR A 225 7.43 0.58 -23.61
N VAL A 226 7.20 1.70 -22.94
CA VAL A 226 7.85 3.00 -23.17
C VAL A 226 8.54 3.38 -21.87
N ASN A 227 9.80 3.81 -21.95
CA ASN A 227 10.51 4.32 -20.80
C ASN A 227 10.03 5.75 -20.49
N VAL A 228 9.70 6.02 -19.24
CA VAL A 228 9.21 7.32 -18.77
C VAL A 228 10.05 7.77 -17.58
N PRO A 229 11.31 8.17 -17.82
CA PRO A 229 12.28 8.42 -16.76
C PRO A 229 11.89 9.64 -15.91
N ILE A 230 12.28 9.60 -14.63
CA ILE A 230 12.29 10.77 -13.74
C ILE A 230 13.64 10.78 -13.02
N GLY A 231 14.34 11.91 -13.08
CA GLY A 231 15.68 12.02 -12.50
C GLY A 231 16.63 11.01 -13.15
N ASP A 232 17.25 10.18 -12.31
CA ASP A 232 18.18 9.12 -12.69
C ASP A 232 17.53 7.72 -12.77
N GLN A 233 16.20 7.63 -12.60
CA GLN A 233 15.47 6.36 -12.56
C GLN A 233 14.61 6.15 -13.79
N ASP A 234 14.65 4.91 -14.30
CA ASP A 234 13.86 4.46 -15.44
C ASP A 234 12.59 3.70 -15.01
N PHE A 235 11.48 4.04 -15.66
CA PHE A 235 10.16 3.46 -15.39
C PHE A 235 9.54 2.90 -16.67
N VAL A 236 9.29 1.59 -16.69
CA VAL A 236 8.70 0.87 -17.83
C VAL A 236 7.50 0.06 -17.34
N PHE A 237 6.32 0.36 -17.89
CA PHE A 237 5.09 -0.34 -17.56
C PHE A 237 4.83 -1.52 -18.50
N ALA A 238 4.30 -2.61 -17.95
CA ALA A 238 3.91 -3.79 -18.72
C ALA A 238 2.58 -3.57 -19.46
N GLY A 239 2.35 -4.34 -20.52
CA GLY A 239 1.14 -4.31 -21.35
C GLY A 239 -0.12 -4.84 -20.68
N ILE A 240 -0.53 -4.29 -19.54
CA ILE A 240 -1.73 -4.71 -18.80
C ILE A 240 -2.81 -3.64 -18.97
N GLY A 241 -3.92 -4.02 -19.60
CA GLY A 241 -5.00 -3.10 -19.93
C GLY A 241 -6.13 -3.13 -18.90
N SER A 242 -7.18 -2.33 -19.10
CA SER A 242 -8.40 -2.36 -18.28
C SER A 242 -9.35 -3.52 -18.62
N SER A 243 -9.15 -4.19 -19.76
CA SER A 243 -9.97 -5.30 -20.23
C SER A 243 -9.16 -6.28 -21.05
N ILE A 244 -9.58 -7.55 -21.05
CA ILE A 244 -8.95 -8.61 -21.83
C ILE A 244 -9.38 -8.42 -23.27
N LYS A 245 -8.43 -8.30 -24.18
CA LYS A 245 -8.70 -8.07 -25.60
C LYS A 245 -7.68 -8.75 -26.50
N LEU A 246 -8.09 -9.03 -27.72
CA LEU A 246 -7.19 -9.46 -28.78
C LEU A 246 -6.32 -8.28 -29.20
N VAL A 247 -5.07 -8.57 -29.51
CA VAL A 247 -4.10 -7.60 -30.02
C VAL A 247 -3.53 -8.05 -31.35
N ASP A 248 -3.11 -7.10 -32.18
CA ASP A 248 -2.59 -7.40 -33.51
C ASP A 248 -1.28 -8.19 -33.41
N LEU A 249 -1.26 -9.36 -34.05
CA LEU A 249 -0.09 -10.23 -34.14
C LEU A 249 1.11 -9.51 -34.76
N LYS A 250 0.89 -8.56 -35.68
CA LYS A 250 1.99 -7.80 -36.32
C LYS A 250 2.71 -6.87 -35.36
N GLN A 251 2.04 -6.46 -34.28
CA GLN A 251 2.60 -5.59 -33.25
C GLN A 251 3.30 -6.39 -32.14
N TRP A 252 2.99 -7.68 -32.03
CA TRP A 252 3.59 -8.57 -31.04
C TRP A 252 5.06 -8.84 -31.34
N LYS A 253 5.89 -8.73 -30.30
CA LYS A 253 7.32 -9.05 -30.33
C LYS A 253 7.68 -9.85 -29.08
N THR A 254 8.71 -10.69 -29.16
CA THR A 254 9.23 -11.40 -27.98
C THR A 254 9.83 -10.43 -26.97
N SER A 255 10.44 -9.35 -27.46
CA SER A 255 11.02 -8.28 -26.65
C SER A 255 11.08 -6.98 -27.47
N LYS A 256 11.20 -5.85 -26.77
CA LYS A 256 11.45 -4.53 -27.37
C LYS A 256 12.89 -4.10 -27.06
N ALA A 257 13.62 -3.73 -28.10
CA ALA A 257 15.01 -3.26 -27.98
C ALA A 257 15.05 -1.82 -27.43
N GLY A 258 16.12 -1.48 -26.71
CA GLY A 258 16.37 -0.13 -26.20
C GLY A 258 15.63 0.24 -24.90
N LEU A 259 14.97 -0.73 -24.25
CA LEU A 259 14.39 -0.53 -22.92
C LEU A 259 15.38 -0.98 -21.83
N PRO A 260 15.43 -0.27 -20.68
CA PRO A 260 16.31 -0.63 -19.55
C PRO A 260 15.89 -1.96 -18.90
N TYR A 261 14.59 -2.26 -18.87
CA TYR A 261 14.00 -3.53 -18.47
C TYR A 261 12.61 -3.68 -19.11
N GLN A 262 12.05 -4.89 -19.09
CA GLN A 262 10.68 -5.14 -19.57
C GLN A 262 10.10 -6.43 -19.00
N HIS A 263 8.80 -6.39 -18.70
CA HIS A 263 8.05 -7.55 -18.23
C HIS A 263 7.06 -8.00 -19.32
N PRO A 264 7.36 -9.05 -20.10
CA PRO A 264 6.50 -9.52 -21.18
C PRO A 264 5.23 -10.17 -20.62
N THR A 265 4.06 -9.59 -20.91
CA THR A 265 2.76 -10.01 -20.35
C THR A 265 1.75 -10.41 -21.42
N ILE A 266 2.03 -10.13 -22.70
CA ILE A 266 1.10 -10.42 -23.79
C ILE A 266 1.23 -11.87 -24.22
N ILE A 267 0.13 -12.62 -24.16
CA ILE A 267 0.10 -14.02 -24.57
C ILE A 267 -0.04 -14.10 -26.08
N ARG A 268 0.80 -14.92 -26.71
CA ARG A 268 0.63 -15.42 -28.07
C ARG A 268 0.29 -16.90 -28.01
N ALA A 269 -0.86 -17.27 -28.56
CA ALA A 269 -1.29 -18.65 -28.73
C ALA A 269 -1.11 -19.07 -30.19
N GLU A 270 -0.53 -20.25 -30.40
CA GLU A 270 -0.34 -20.87 -31.71
C GLU A 270 -0.84 -22.31 -31.68
N ALA A 271 -1.63 -22.74 -32.67
CA ALA A 271 -2.08 -24.12 -32.78
C ALA A 271 -2.19 -24.60 -34.24
N LEU A 272 -2.16 -25.92 -34.42
CA LEU A 272 -2.33 -26.58 -35.72
C LEU A 272 -3.68 -27.29 -35.81
N GLN A 273 -4.32 -27.20 -36.98
CA GLN A 273 -5.56 -27.91 -37.30
C GLN A 273 -5.39 -28.65 -38.62
N VAL A 274 -5.79 -29.92 -38.65
CA VAL A 274 -5.91 -30.69 -39.89
C VAL A 274 -7.25 -30.39 -40.52
N VAL A 275 -7.26 -29.95 -41.77
CA VAL A 275 -8.45 -29.79 -42.61
C VAL A 275 -8.47 -30.93 -43.62
N LYS A 276 -9.49 -31.78 -43.51
CA LYS A 276 -9.71 -32.86 -44.48
C LYS A 276 -10.14 -32.26 -45.82
N ASN A 277 -9.34 -32.52 -46.85
CA ASN A 277 -9.68 -32.17 -48.22
C ASN A 277 -10.06 -33.46 -48.97
N ALA A 278 -11.19 -33.45 -49.66
CA ALA A 278 -11.69 -34.62 -50.39
C ALA A 278 -10.83 -34.98 -51.62
N THR A 279 -9.93 -34.10 -52.06
CA THR A 279 -9.30 -34.17 -53.39
C THR A 279 -7.78 -34.14 -53.41
N THR A 280 -7.11 -33.57 -52.40
CA THR A 280 -5.65 -33.33 -52.43
C THR A 280 -4.89 -33.78 -51.17
N GLY A 281 -5.54 -34.58 -50.30
CA GLY A 281 -4.97 -34.99 -49.01
C GLY A 281 -5.22 -33.98 -47.89
N ASP A 282 -5.01 -34.41 -46.66
CA ASP A 282 -5.20 -33.60 -45.45
C ASP A 282 -4.21 -32.41 -45.42
N ALA A 283 -4.72 -31.21 -45.16
CA ALA A 283 -3.90 -30.00 -45.07
C ALA A 283 -3.81 -29.51 -43.63
N THR A 284 -2.62 -29.17 -43.16
CA THR A 284 -2.43 -28.59 -41.82
C THR A 284 -2.42 -27.08 -41.89
N LEU A 285 -3.40 -26.43 -41.25
CA LEU A 285 -3.44 -24.98 -41.10
C LEU A 285 -2.83 -24.58 -39.75
N LYS A 286 -2.03 -23.52 -39.76
CA LYS A 286 -1.46 -22.90 -38.56
C LYS A 286 -2.20 -21.59 -38.30
N SER A 287 -2.70 -21.43 -37.08
CA SER A 287 -3.35 -20.19 -36.65
C SER A 287 -2.68 -19.65 -35.40
N VAL A 288 -2.61 -18.33 -35.32
CA VAL A 288 -1.93 -17.60 -34.25
C VAL A 288 -2.79 -16.40 -33.85
N ALA A 289 -2.97 -16.20 -32.55
CA ALA A 289 -3.61 -15.02 -32.00
C ALA A 289 -2.84 -14.52 -30.77
N CYS A 290 -2.95 -13.23 -30.50
CA CYS A 290 -2.38 -12.61 -29.32
C CYS A 290 -3.48 -11.97 -28.48
N ALA A 291 -3.34 -12.04 -27.15
CA ALA A 291 -4.27 -11.44 -26.22
C ALA A 291 -3.55 -10.71 -25.09
N GLN A 292 -4.09 -9.55 -24.74
CA GLN A 292 -3.63 -8.71 -23.64
C GLN A 292 -4.37 -9.09 -22.34
N PRO A 293 -3.66 -9.30 -21.21
CA PRO A 293 -4.29 -9.50 -19.92
C PRO A 293 -4.89 -8.18 -19.39
N ALA A 294 -5.82 -8.31 -18.45
CA ALA A 294 -6.46 -7.18 -17.80
C ALA A 294 -6.05 -7.04 -16.34
N SER A 295 -6.01 -5.79 -15.87
CA SER A 295 -6.12 -5.46 -14.46
C SER A 295 -7.53 -4.93 -14.20
N VAL A 296 -8.21 -5.51 -13.21
CA VAL A 296 -9.37 -4.88 -12.60
C VAL A 296 -8.84 -3.77 -11.71
N TYR A 297 -8.64 -2.61 -12.32
CA TYR A 297 -8.07 -1.44 -11.68
C TYR A 297 -9.02 -0.93 -10.58
N ASP A 298 -8.66 -1.17 -9.32
CA ASP A 298 -9.29 -0.53 -8.15
C ASP A 298 -8.25 -0.13 -7.08
N PRO A 299 -7.16 0.58 -7.41
CA PRO A 299 -6.31 1.14 -6.36
C PRO A 299 -7.01 2.39 -5.82
N ARG A 300 -7.88 2.22 -4.84
CA ARG A 300 -8.17 3.29 -3.89
C ARG A 300 -6.96 3.47 -2.99
N PRO A 301 -6.65 4.70 -2.54
CA PRO A 301 -5.70 4.89 -1.45
C PRO A 301 -6.03 3.95 -0.30
N TYR A 302 -5.02 3.23 0.18
CA TYR A 302 -5.17 2.40 1.36
C TYR A 302 -5.48 3.30 2.55
N PRO A 303 -6.51 2.99 3.35
CA PRO A 303 -6.92 3.83 4.47
C PRO A 303 -5.82 3.85 5.51
N GLY A 304 -5.76 4.95 6.25
CA GLY A 304 -4.81 5.13 7.32
C GLY A 304 -4.30 6.56 7.37
N ALA A 305 -4.07 7.03 8.59
CA ALA A 305 -3.66 8.40 8.83
C ALA A 305 -2.17 8.53 9.12
N LEU A 306 -1.59 9.63 8.68
CA LEU A 306 -0.41 10.18 9.33
C LEU A 306 -0.91 11.03 10.49
N THR A 307 -0.42 10.73 11.69
CA THR A 307 -0.73 11.52 12.88
C THR A 307 0.52 12.24 13.36
N LEU A 308 0.40 13.55 13.61
CA LEU A 308 1.39 14.35 14.32
C LEU A 308 0.79 14.72 15.68
N SER A 309 1.31 14.11 16.74
CA SER A 309 0.76 14.16 18.09
C SER A 309 1.57 15.06 19.01
N PHE A 310 0.89 16.02 19.63
CA PHE A 310 1.42 16.97 20.60
C PHE A 310 0.63 16.87 21.92
N PRO A 311 0.69 15.74 22.65
CA PRO A 311 -0.10 15.53 23.86
C PRO A 311 0.23 16.50 25.00
N ASP A 312 1.45 17.05 25.02
CA ASP A 312 1.93 18.03 26.00
C ASP A 312 1.88 19.48 25.48
N GLY A 313 1.13 19.71 24.40
CA GLY A 313 1.07 20.97 23.67
C GLY A 313 2.04 21.03 22.50
N VAL A 314 1.69 21.83 21.49
CA VAL A 314 2.53 22.07 20.31
C VAL A 314 3.75 22.89 20.75
N PRO A 315 4.98 22.56 20.30
CA PRO A 315 6.15 23.39 20.52
C PRO A 315 5.92 24.84 20.04
N ASP A 316 5.94 25.79 20.97
CA ASP A 316 5.65 27.21 20.80
C ASP A 316 6.82 28.13 21.26
N GLY A 317 7.99 27.55 21.55
CA GLY A 317 9.21 28.23 21.98
C GLY A 317 10.04 28.80 20.82
N THR A 318 11.37 28.89 21.01
CA THR A 318 12.26 29.34 19.93
C THR A 318 12.46 28.27 18.85
N GLU A 319 12.20 27.02 19.20
CA GLU A 319 12.19 25.86 18.30
C GLU A 319 10.73 25.44 18.01
N ALA A 320 9.90 26.40 17.61
CA ALA A 320 8.49 26.15 17.35
C ALA A 320 8.30 25.28 16.09
N ILE A 321 7.35 24.34 16.17
CA ILE A 321 6.90 23.54 15.02
C ILE A 321 5.48 24.00 14.68
N THR A 322 5.33 24.65 13.54
CA THR A 322 4.08 25.34 13.15
C THR A 322 3.36 24.67 11.99
N GLN A 323 4.07 23.85 11.22
CA GLN A 323 3.60 23.17 10.01
C GLN A 323 4.44 21.90 9.76
N PRO A 324 3.97 20.92 8.96
CA PRO A 324 4.70 19.67 8.77
C PRO A 324 6.08 19.83 8.13
N ILE A 325 6.32 20.83 7.27
CA ILE A 325 7.65 21.03 6.67
C ILE A 325 8.73 21.33 7.71
N ASP A 326 8.36 21.89 8.87
CA ASP A 326 9.30 22.22 9.95
C ASP A 326 9.96 20.94 10.51
N LEU A 327 9.34 19.77 10.34
CA LEU A 327 9.89 18.46 10.73
C LEU A 327 11.13 18.05 9.91
N TYR A 328 11.34 18.65 8.75
CA TYR A 328 12.49 18.37 7.88
C TYR A 328 13.54 19.48 7.96
N GLY A 329 13.27 20.51 8.75
CA GLY A 329 14.13 21.68 8.89
C GLY A 329 15.41 21.43 9.69
N PRO A 330 16.23 22.48 9.86
CA PRO A 330 17.47 22.40 10.63
C PRO A 330 17.24 22.08 12.11
N LEU A 331 16.03 22.31 12.64
CA LEU A 331 15.70 22.07 14.05
C LEU A 331 15.87 20.61 14.45
N LEU A 332 15.44 19.67 13.60
CA LEU A 332 15.52 18.23 13.85
C LEU A 332 16.66 17.55 13.08
N SER A 333 17.59 18.35 12.55
CA SER A 333 18.69 17.87 11.71
C SER A 333 20.06 18.15 12.32
N GLN A 334 20.13 18.40 13.63
CA GLN A 334 21.42 18.57 14.31
C GLN A 334 22.09 17.21 14.45
N SER A 335 23.40 17.15 14.24
CA SER A 335 24.17 15.89 14.32
C SER A 335 24.15 15.22 15.69
N GLU A 336 23.72 15.94 16.72
CA GLU A 336 23.59 15.49 18.10
C GLU A 336 22.22 14.80 18.35
N ASP A 337 21.23 15.01 17.48
CA ASP A 337 19.87 14.46 17.58
C ASP A 337 19.79 13.06 16.93
N THR A 338 20.59 12.13 17.45
CA THR A 338 20.62 10.75 16.94
C THR A 338 19.46 9.94 17.48
N CYS A 339 18.83 9.15 16.62
CA CYS A 339 17.71 8.30 16.98
C CYS A 339 18.06 6.82 17.00
N GLU A 340 17.34 6.06 17.82
CA GLU A 340 17.40 4.61 17.83
C GLU A 340 16.21 4.03 17.08
N TYR A 341 16.47 3.08 16.18
CA TYR A 341 15.44 2.31 15.49
C TYR A 341 15.27 0.98 16.22
N LEU A 342 14.07 0.74 16.71
CA LEU A 342 13.76 -0.34 17.64
C LEU A 342 12.65 -1.23 17.07
N ASP A 343 12.84 -2.53 17.29
CA ASP A 343 11.91 -3.60 16.95
C ASP A 343 11.31 -4.19 18.22
N ALA A 344 10.00 -4.43 18.21
CA ALA A 344 9.31 -5.13 19.28
C ALA A 344 9.54 -6.66 19.21
N THR A 345 10.15 -7.26 20.23
CA THR A 345 10.46 -8.70 20.27
C THR A 345 10.12 -9.33 21.64
N PRO A 346 9.40 -10.48 21.73
CA PRO A 346 8.53 -11.14 20.73
C PRO A 346 7.16 -10.43 20.53
N GLY A 347 7.00 -9.26 21.16
CA GLY A 347 5.88 -8.33 21.02
C GLY A 347 6.16 -7.07 21.84
N ASP A 348 5.32 -6.05 21.69
CA ASP A 348 5.41 -4.73 22.34
C ASP A 348 4.36 -4.56 23.46
N TYR A 349 3.94 -5.67 24.08
CA TYR A 349 2.95 -5.62 25.14
C TYR A 349 3.53 -6.01 26.50
N PRO A 350 3.33 -5.20 27.56
CA PRO A 350 3.90 -5.46 28.88
C PRO A 350 3.44 -6.78 29.53
N THR A 351 2.31 -7.36 29.10
CA THR A 351 1.88 -8.69 29.58
C THR A 351 2.42 -9.85 28.75
N THR A 352 3.08 -9.60 27.61
CA THR A 352 3.69 -10.65 26.79
C THR A 352 5.01 -11.05 27.46
N GLY A 353 5.12 -12.32 27.86
CA GLY A 353 6.34 -12.80 28.52
C GLY A 353 7.56 -12.59 27.61
N GLY A 354 8.53 -11.81 28.09
CA GLY A 354 9.77 -11.51 27.36
C GLY A 354 9.67 -10.37 26.35
N SER A 355 8.58 -9.59 26.31
CA SER A 355 8.47 -8.38 25.48
C SER A 355 9.59 -7.39 25.80
N ALA A 356 10.31 -6.97 24.78
CA ALA A 356 11.34 -5.95 24.84
C ALA A 356 11.34 -5.15 23.53
N MET A 357 11.81 -3.90 23.60
CA MET A 357 12.34 -3.23 22.42
C MET A 357 13.80 -3.65 22.27
N SER A 358 14.14 -4.12 21.09
CA SER A 358 15.51 -4.48 20.73
C SER A 358 15.97 -3.59 19.57
N PRO A 359 17.25 -3.19 19.51
CA PRO A 359 17.79 -2.49 18.35
C PRO A 359 17.44 -3.23 17.06
N GLY A 360 16.75 -2.53 16.17
CA GLY A 360 16.31 -3.12 14.92
C GLY A 360 17.47 -3.33 13.95
N ALA A 361 17.30 -4.28 13.03
CA ALA A 361 18.42 -4.82 12.28
C ALA A 361 19.05 -3.80 11.30
N THR A 362 18.31 -2.82 10.77
CA THR A 362 18.85 -1.85 9.80
C THR A 362 18.03 -0.56 9.75
N TRP A 363 18.72 0.59 9.75
CA TRP A 363 18.10 1.89 9.49
C TRP A 363 17.55 1.94 8.05
N PRO A 364 16.33 2.46 7.83
CA PRO A 364 15.70 2.41 6.51
C PRO A 364 16.31 3.24 5.38
N ILE A 365 17.10 4.26 5.70
CA ILE A 365 17.72 5.18 4.73
C ILE A 365 19.22 4.85 4.69
N PRO A 366 19.69 4.02 3.74
CA PRO A 366 21.08 3.56 3.73
C PRO A 366 22.13 4.67 3.65
N SER A 367 21.81 5.77 2.94
CA SER A 367 22.72 6.91 2.80
C SER A 367 22.92 7.70 4.10
N GLU A 368 22.02 7.54 5.08
CA GLU A 368 21.97 8.37 6.28
C GLU A 368 22.44 7.56 7.50
N SER A 369 23.69 7.78 7.90
CA SER A 369 24.33 7.03 8.98
C SER A 369 24.13 7.63 10.37
N THR A 370 23.74 8.91 10.44
CA THR A 370 23.56 9.67 11.69
C THR A 370 22.22 9.39 12.38
N LYS A 371 21.25 8.80 11.69
CA LYS A 371 19.91 8.47 12.17
C LYS A 371 19.19 9.67 12.78
N LEU A 372 19.17 10.79 12.05
CA LEU A 372 18.62 12.07 12.55
C LEU A 372 17.10 12.01 12.84
N ALA A 373 16.64 12.87 13.76
CA ALA A 373 15.21 13.06 14.05
C ALA A 373 14.40 13.48 12.81
N SER A 374 14.95 14.34 11.96
CA SER A 374 14.31 14.72 10.69
C SER A 374 14.16 13.53 9.75
N SER A 375 15.16 12.64 9.69
CA SER A 375 15.11 11.40 8.92
C SER A 375 14.04 10.44 9.45
N ALA A 376 13.87 10.33 10.77
CA ALA A 376 12.78 9.57 11.38
C ALA A 376 11.39 10.07 10.94
N CYS A 377 11.19 11.40 10.93
CA CYS A 377 9.96 12.01 10.42
C CYS A 377 9.73 11.71 8.93
N LYS A 378 10.78 11.82 8.12
CA LYS A 378 10.73 11.53 6.67
C LYS A 378 10.32 10.09 6.40
N ILE A 379 10.83 9.12 7.18
CA ILE A 379 10.46 7.70 7.06
C ILE A 379 8.96 7.51 7.31
N ALA A 380 8.43 8.05 8.41
CA ALA A 380 7.02 7.92 8.75
C ALA A 380 6.09 8.53 7.68
N VAL A 381 6.45 9.71 7.17
CA VAL A 381 5.65 10.38 6.14
C VAL A 381 5.73 9.62 4.81
N TYR A 382 6.91 9.10 4.45
CA TYR A 382 7.07 8.29 3.24
C TYR A 382 6.26 6.99 3.30
N ASP A 383 6.31 6.28 4.43
CA ASP A 383 5.52 5.05 4.59
C ASP A 383 4.02 5.29 4.52
N TRP A 384 3.56 6.43 5.04
CA TRP A 384 2.18 6.86 4.85
C TRP A 384 1.88 7.23 3.40
N LEU A 385 2.77 7.97 2.72
CA LEU A 385 2.60 8.37 1.32
C LEU A 385 2.38 7.17 0.39
N ARG A 386 3.18 6.11 0.56
CA ARG A 386 3.08 4.86 -0.23
C ARG A 386 1.68 4.25 -0.20
N ARG A 387 0.90 4.49 0.86
CA ARG A 387 -0.48 4.00 1.00
C ARG A 387 -1.42 4.63 -0.02
N ALA A 388 -1.14 5.85 -0.49
CA ALA A 388 -1.92 6.45 -1.57
C ALA A 388 -1.78 5.72 -2.91
N GLY A 389 -0.70 4.94 -3.07
CA GLY A 389 -0.39 4.25 -4.32
C GLY A 389 -0.27 5.23 -5.49
N THR A 390 -0.81 4.84 -6.64
CA THR A 390 -0.81 5.68 -7.86
C THR A 390 -1.81 6.85 -7.83
N LYS A 391 -2.56 7.04 -6.74
CA LYS A 391 -3.62 8.05 -6.65
C LYS A 391 -3.23 9.32 -5.94
N ALA A 392 -2.11 9.34 -5.21
CA ALA A 392 -1.71 10.50 -4.43
C ALA A 392 -1.76 11.79 -5.27
N ASN A 393 -2.49 12.79 -4.80
CA ASN A 393 -2.52 14.08 -5.44
C ASN A 393 -1.23 14.85 -5.06
N VAL A 394 -0.40 15.14 -6.05
CA VAL A 394 0.93 15.74 -5.87
C VAL A 394 0.82 17.12 -5.23
N ASP A 395 -0.09 17.97 -5.72
CA ASP A 395 -0.30 19.32 -5.17
C ASP A 395 -0.81 19.28 -3.74
N SER A 396 -1.71 18.34 -3.42
CA SER A 396 -2.23 18.17 -2.08
C SER A 396 -1.13 17.73 -1.12
N MET A 397 -0.23 16.85 -1.56
CA MET A 397 0.93 16.41 -0.77
C MET A 397 1.93 17.55 -0.51
N VAL A 398 2.24 18.37 -1.53
CA VAL A 398 3.04 19.58 -1.34
C VAL A 398 2.32 20.58 -0.41
N GLY A 399 1.03 20.82 -0.65
CA GLY A 399 0.21 21.74 0.13
C GLY A 399 0.08 21.36 1.60
N MET A 400 0.00 20.06 1.92
CA MET A 400 -0.04 19.54 3.29
C MET A 400 1.12 20.07 4.12
N HIS A 401 2.33 20.08 3.55
CA HIS A 401 3.55 20.46 4.27
C HIS A 401 3.64 21.95 4.59
N HIS A 402 2.99 22.78 3.79
CA HIS A 402 2.93 24.22 3.97
C HIS A 402 1.64 24.70 4.65
N THR A 403 0.79 23.76 5.09
CA THR A 403 -0.45 24.10 5.79
C THR A 403 -0.15 24.22 7.28
N PRO A 404 -0.33 25.40 7.89
CA PRO A 404 -0.12 25.58 9.32
C PRO A 404 -1.04 24.68 10.13
N PHE A 405 -0.53 24.25 11.28
CA PHE A 405 -1.32 23.50 12.24
C PHE A 405 -2.53 24.30 12.72
N LEU A 406 -3.66 23.62 12.86
CA LEU A 406 -4.85 24.18 13.50
C LEU A 406 -4.51 24.58 14.95
N PRO A 407 -5.06 25.70 15.44
CA PRO A 407 -4.68 26.25 16.72
C PRO A 407 -5.01 25.29 17.86
N GLN A 408 -4.06 25.14 18.78
CA GLN A 408 -4.29 24.44 20.04
C GLN A 408 -5.37 25.18 20.86
N GLY A 409 -6.27 24.41 21.48
CA GLY A 409 -7.24 24.97 22.42
C GLY A 409 -6.57 25.50 23.69
N SER A 410 -7.35 26.20 24.53
CA SER A 410 -6.85 26.71 25.82
C SER A 410 -6.34 25.58 26.71
N ASP A 411 -5.34 25.88 27.53
CA ASP A 411 -4.83 24.98 28.57
C ASP A 411 -5.94 24.29 29.37
N VAL A 412 -5.64 23.08 29.85
CA VAL A 412 -6.59 22.25 30.59
C VAL A 412 -6.21 22.17 32.07
N PRO A 413 -7.17 22.20 33.02
CA PRO A 413 -6.90 22.01 34.44
C PRO A 413 -6.34 20.61 34.72
N TRP A 414 -5.29 20.53 35.55
CA TRP A 414 -4.63 19.27 35.88
C TRP A 414 -4.22 19.17 37.37
N PRO A 415 -4.31 17.98 38.00
CA PRO A 415 -4.95 16.76 37.47
C PRO A 415 -6.48 16.92 37.34
N PRO A 416 -7.15 16.14 36.47
CA PRO A 416 -8.57 16.35 36.17
C PRO A 416 -9.52 16.21 37.38
N SER A 417 -9.15 15.41 38.37
CA SER A 417 -9.96 15.16 39.58
C SER A 417 -9.81 16.26 40.64
N HIS A 418 -8.64 16.89 40.73
CA HIS A 418 -8.32 17.94 41.71
C HIS A 418 -7.34 18.95 41.09
N PRO A 419 -7.81 19.88 40.25
CA PRO A 419 -6.90 20.75 39.52
C PRO A 419 -6.08 21.64 40.44
N VAL A 420 -4.76 21.57 40.34
CA VAL A 420 -3.79 22.41 41.07
C VAL A 420 -3.06 23.38 40.17
N GLY A 421 -3.33 23.32 38.86
CA GLY A 421 -2.83 24.25 37.85
C GLY A 421 -3.40 23.90 36.48
N THR A 422 -2.83 24.50 35.45
CA THR A 422 -3.18 24.19 34.06
C THR A 422 -1.95 23.68 33.31
N ILE A 423 -2.17 22.72 32.41
CA ILE A 423 -1.16 22.22 31.48
C ILE A 423 -1.60 22.52 30.05
N PRO A 424 -0.66 22.58 29.09
CA PRO A 424 -1.03 22.70 27.68
C PRO A 424 -2.05 21.63 27.28
N ARG A 425 -3.00 22.00 26.42
CA ARG A 425 -3.97 21.07 25.88
C ARG A 425 -3.31 20.22 24.79
N GLY A 426 -3.38 18.90 24.94
CA GLY A 426 -2.90 18.00 23.91
C GLY A 426 -3.71 18.11 22.61
N VAL A 427 -3.03 18.04 21.47
CA VAL A 427 -3.66 18.01 20.14
C VAL A 427 -2.98 16.99 19.24
N ALA A 428 -3.75 16.32 18.39
CA ALA A 428 -3.27 15.47 17.30
C ALA A 428 -3.73 16.05 15.96
N HIS A 429 -2.79 16.21 15.03
CA HIS A 429 -3.03 16.60 13.64
C HIS A 429 -3.04 15.35 12.78
N ILE A 430 -4.12 15.12 12.05
CA ILE A 430 -4.41 13.86 11.38
C ILE A 430 -4.60 14.15 9.89
N TYR A 431 -3.81 13.48 9.06
CA TYR A 431 -3.82 13.58 7.61
C TYR A 431 -4.24 12.25 7.00
N LYS A 432 -5.19 12.27 6.08
CA LYS A 432 -5.76 11.06 5.44
C LYS A 432 -5.95 11.29 3.95
N PHE A 433 -5.74 10.26 3.14
CA PHE A 433 -6.12 10.33 1.72
C PHE A 433 -7.62 10.07 1.55
N ASP A 434 -8.31 10.95 0.81
CA ASP A 434 -9.64 10.68 0.24
C ASP A 434 -9.50 9.73 -0.96
N THR A 435 -10.61 9.20 -1.45
CA THR A 435 -10.72 8.28 -2.58
C THR A 435 -10.13 8.81 -3.89
N ASP A 436 -10.04 10.12 -4.06
CA ASP A 436 -9.42 10.80 -5.20
C ASP A 436 -7.92 11.12 -4.98
N GLY A 437 -7.37 10.71 -3.83
CA GLY A 437 -5.98 10.93 -3.44
C GLY A 437 -5.67 12.32 -2.91
N VAL A 438 -6.68 13.18 -2.73
CA VAL A 438 -6.54 14.46 -2.02
C VAL A 438 -6.39 14.20 -0.53
N ILE A 439 -5.58 15.01 0.16
CA ILE A 439 -5.35 14.89 1.59
C ILE A 439 -6.41 15.69 2.35
N ASP A 440 -7.16 14.99 3.18
CA ASP A 440 -8.01 15.55 4.23
C ASP A 440 -7.19 15.79 5.49
N TYR A 441 -7.41 16.96 6.10
CA TYR A 441 -6.73 17.39 7.31
C TYR A 441 -7.74 17.69 8.44
N GLU A 442 -7.55 17.06 9.59
CA GLU A 442 -8.31 17.34 10.82
C GLU A 442 -7.38 17.50 12.03
N ALA A 443 -7.83 18.23 13.05
CA ALA A 443 -7.18 18.25 14.36
C ALA A 443 -8.15 17.73 15.43
N LYS A 444 -7.65 16.89 16.33
CA LYS A 444 -8.41 16.30 17.43
C LYS A 444 -7.74 16.57 18.77
N GLU A 445 -8.56 16.85 19.77
CA GLU A 445 -8.09 17.01 21.14
C GLU A 445 -7.64 15.67 21.70
N MET A 446 -6.46 15.69 22.30
CA MET A 446 -5.85 14.56 23.00
C MET A 446 -6.14 14.70 24.50
N LYS A 447 -6.62 13.62 25.13
CA LYS A 447 -6.93 13.62 26.57
C LYS A 447 -5.65 13.79 27.40
N PRO A 448 -5.59 14.69 28.40
CA PRO A 448 -4.42 14.76 29.28
C PRO A 448 -4.21 13.45 30.06
N TYR A 449 -2.98 13.22 30.53
CA TYR A 449 -2.51 12.04 31.29
C TYR A 449 -3.54 11.37 32.23
N PRO A 450 -3.48 10.04 32.46
CA PRO A 450 -2.51 9.08 31.90
C PRO A 450 -2.95 8.49 30.56
N TRP A 451 -1.96 8.17 29.74
CA TRP A 451 -2.15 7.55 28.43
C TRP A 451 -2.10 6.03 28.54
N TRP A 452 -3.00 5.36 27.81
CA TRP A 452 -2.94 3.92 27.64
C TRP A 452 -1.95 3.60 26.53
N VAL A 453 -1.17 2.55 26.73
CA VAL A 453 -0.26 2.04 25.70
C VAL A 453 -1.02 1.09 24.79
N VAL A 454 -0.75 1.23 23.50
CA VAL A 454 -1.25 0.39 22.43
C VAL A 454 -0.12 -0.51 21.96
N SER A 455 -0.31 -1.82 22.04
CA SER A 455 0.60 -2.84 21.47
C SER A 455 0.09 -3.29 20.12
N ASP A 456 1.00 -3.33 19.15
CA ASP A 456 0.74 -3.77 17.77
C ASP A 456 1.96 -4.43 17.09
N LYS A 457 2.96 -4.84 17.86
CA LYS A 457 4.30 -5.28 17.41
C LYS A 457 4.94 -4.29 16.42
N GLN A 458 4.84 -3.00 16.75
CA GLN A 458 5.21 -1.90 15.87
C GLN A 458 6.73 -1.65 15.84
N ASN A 459 7.19 -1.05 14.74
CA ASN A 459 8.49 -0.41 14.70
C ASN A 459 8.44 0.93 15.42
N MET A 460 9.47 1.23 16.20
CA MET A 460 9.58 2.51 16.92
C MET A 460 10.91 3.17 16.60
N ILE A 461 10.88 4.49 16.46
CA ILE A 461 12.08 5.33 16.46
C ILE A 461 11.96 6.28 17.64
N GLU A 462 13.00 6.35 18.46
CA GLU A 462 13.08 7.29 19.57
C GLU A 462 14.24 8.25 19.38
N CYS A 463 13.97 9.53 19.67
CA CYS A 463 14.94 10.60 19.60
C CYS A 463 14.76 11.44 20.86
N PHE A 464 15.67 11.31 21.82
CA PHE A 464 15.64 12.07 23.05
C PHE A 464 16.12 13.50 22.82
N ASP A 465 15.52 14.44 23.52
CA ASP A 465 15.89 15.86 23.47
C ASP A 465 15.86 16.47 22.06
N ALA A 466 15.03 15.90 21.17
CA ALA A 466 14.84 16.33 19.79
C ALA A 466 14.53 17.84 19.65
N LEU A 467 13.95 18.45 20.68
CA LEU A 467 13.95 19.91 20.87
C LEU A 467 14.44 20.23 22.27
N THR A 468 15.31 21.23 22.41
CA THR A 468 15.82 21.67 23.72
C THR A 468 15.11 22.91 24.24
N ASN A 469 14.52 23.70 23.36
CA ASN A 469 13.81 24.95 23.64
C ASN A 469 12.48 25.06 22.88
N GLY A 470 11.70 23.97 22.90
CA GLY A 470 10.42 23.86 22.22
C GLY A 470 9.27 24.58 22.92
N SER A 471 9.37 24.95 24.21
CA SER A 471 8.32 25.72 24.92
C SER A 471 8.87 26.37 26.19
N ASN A 472 8.11 27.26 26.82
CA ASN A 472 8.47 27.80 28.14
C ASN A 472 8.24 26.76 29.24
N SER A 473 9.16 26.66 30.22
CA SER A 473 8.97 25.79 31.39
C SER A 473 7.67 26.13 32.12
N ARG A 474 6.92 25.12 32.55
CA ARG A 474 5.68 25.27 33.33
C ARG A 474 5.73 24.40 34.56
N THR A 475 5.66 25.03 35.73
CA THR A 475 5.58 24.31 37.00
C THR A 475 4.15 24.29 37.49
N VAL A 476 3.62 23.10 37.72
CA VAL A 476 2.34 22.88 38.40
C VAL A 476 2.60 22.68 39.90
N GLN A 477 1.75 23.31 40.72
CA GLN A 477 1.82 23.29 42.18
C GLN A 477 1.82 21.86 42.75
N PRO A 478 2.28 21.66 44.01
CA PRO A 478 2.53 20.33 44.53
C PRO A 478 1.29 19.44 44.44
N VAL A 479 1.43 18.34 43.70
CA VAL A 479 0.42 17.30 43.60
C VAL A 479 0.91 16.10 44.39
N ALA A 480 0.01 15.38 45.04
CA ALA A 480 0.34 14.05 45.54
C ALA A 480 0.67 13.17 44.34
N LEU A 481 1.95 12.85 44.17
CA LEU A 481 2.43 11.98 43.09
C LEU A 481 2.69 10.61 43.66
N THR A 482 2.09 9.61 43.06
CA THR A 482 2.64 8.26 43.17
C THR A 482 3.69 8.16 42.06
N ILE A 483 4.95 7.83 42.36
CA ILE A 483 5.99 7.67 41.31
C ILE A 483 6.23 6.19 41.07
N ILE A 484 6.46 5.42 42.14
CA ILE A 484 6.55 3.95 42.13
C ILE A 484 5.87 3.46 43.41
N PRO A 485 4.78 2.69 43.37
CA PRO A 485 4.22 2.09 44.57
C PRO A 485 5.28 1.27 45.34
N PRO A 486 5.48 1.48 46.66
CA PRO A 486 4.69 2.28 47.59
C PRO A 486 5.23 3.71 47.86
N ILE A 487 6.25 4.16 47.13
CA ILE A 487 6.82 5.52 47.23
C ILE A 487 5.84 6.53 46.65
N GLY A 488 4.93 7.00 47.51
CA GLY A 488 4.17 8.21 47.28
C GLY A 488 4.99 9.42 47.72
N ILE A 489 5.16 10.40 46.84
CA ILE A 489 5.63 11.73 47.26
C ILE A 489 4.37 12.51 47.66
N PRO A 490 4.23 12.85 48.95
CA PRO A 490 2.98 13.41 49.48
C PRO A 490 2.60 14.73 48.78
N LEU A 491 3.59 15.50 48.33
CA LEU A 491 3.43 16.74 47.58
C LEU A 491 4.68 16.94 46.73
N ALA A 492 4.61 16.82 45.40
CA ALA A 492 5.73 17.14 44.52
C ALA A 492 5.29 18.14 43.45
N SER A 493 6.12 19.16 43.19
CA SER A 493 5.88 20.08 42.08
C SER A 493 6.30 19.40 40.77
N VAL A 494 5.46 19.54 39.74
CA VAL A 494 5.71 18.95 38.43
C VAL A 494 6.14 20.04 37.47
N GLU A 495 7.34 19.93 36.94
CA GLU A 495 7.88 20.85 35.95
C GLU A 495 7.82 20.19 34.56
N LEU A 496 7.01 20.76 33.68
CA LEU A 496 7.10 20.54 32.24
C LEU A 496 8.27 21.37 31.74
N THR A 497 9.38 20.72 31.37
CA THR A 497 10.61 21.42 30.92
C THR A 497 10.44 21.97 29.50
N PRO A 498 11.32 22.86 29.01
CA PRO A 498 11.30 23.34 27.63
C PRO A 498 11.64 22.26 26.57
N ARG A 499 12.13 21.09 27.01
CA ARG A 499 12.68 20.05 26.13
C ARG A 499 11.57 19.11 25.65
N TYR A 500 11.66 18.65 24.41
CA TYR A 500 10.79 17.64 23.84
C TYR A 500 11.58 16.43 23.35
N ASP A 501 11.12 15.25 23.73
CA ASP A 501 11.48 13.98 23.10
C ASP A 501 10.55 13.72 21.93
N MET A 502 11.05 13.02 20.91
CA MET A 502 10.27 12.60 19.74
C MET A 502 10.23 11.08 19.64
N PHE A 503 9.02 10.56 19.43
CA PHE A 503 8.76 9.14 19.22
C PHE A 503 8.03 8.98 17.89
N VAL A 504 8.55 8.15 17.00
CA VAL A 504 7.90 7.80 15.74
C VAL A 504 7.48 6.35 15.81
N ARG A 505 6.17 6.10 15.70
CA ARG A 505 5.62 4.75 15.63
C ARG A 505 5.24 4.46 14.20
N ILE A 506 5.73 3.35 13.68
CA ILE A 506 5.46 2.90 12.31
C ILE A 506 4.69 1.59 12.40
N TYR A 507 3.40 1.66 12.09
CA TYR A 507 2.49 0.51 12.13
C TYR A 507 2.55 -0.31 10.83
N SER A 508 2.96 0.30 9.72
CA SER A 508 3.02 -0.34 8.39
C SER A 508 4.28 -1.15 8.10
N ARG A 509 5.23 -1.17 9.04
CA ARG A 509 6.44 -1.98 8.94
C ARG A 509 6.39 -3.00 10.05
N ARG A 510 6.04 -4.23 9.69
CA ARG A 510 6.04 -5.36 10.61
C ARG A 510 6.77 -6.52 9.94
N TYR A 511 7.69 -7.15 10.67
CA TYR A 511 8.41 -8.31 10.17
C TYR A 511 7.49 -9.53 10.15
N GLY A 512 6.92 -9.85 8.98
CA GLY A 512 6.02 -10.99 8.78
C GLY A 512 6.59 -12.06 7.84
N ASN A 513 6.43 -13.34 8.21
CA ASN A 513 6.47 -14.49 7.30
C ASN A 513 5.02 -14.79 6.88
N ALA A 514 4.73 -14.66 5.57
CA ALA A 514 3.44 -14.55 4.87
C ALA A 514 2.86 -13.12 4.81
N GLY A 515 2.98 -12.47 3.65
CA GLY A 515 2.44 -11.13 3.36
C GLY A 515 3.46 -9.98 3.20
N GLY A 516 4.75 -10.29 3.28
CA GLY A 516 5.85 -9.32 3.13
C GLY A 516 6.05 -8.35 4.30
N LYS A 517 7.11 -7.53 4.24
CA LYS A 517 7.52 -6.54 5.27
C LYS A 517 6.47 -5.45 5.56
N HIS A 518 5.43 -5.39 4.74
CA HIS A 518 4.31 -4.44 4.84
C HIS A 518 2.96 -5.13 5.09
N GLU A 519 2.98 -6.41 5.50
CA GLU A 519 1.81 -7.28 5.76
C GLU A 519 0.73 -7.24 4.66
N GLY A 520 1.09 -6.84 3.43
CA GLY A 520 0.21 -6.67 2.27
C GLY A 520 -1.18 -6.28 2.71
N GLU A 521 -1.36 -5.18 3.43
CA GLU A 521 -2.58 -5.06 4.22
C GLU A 521 -3.83 -4.86 3.36
N PRO A 522 -4.96 -5.49 3.73
CA PRO A 522 -6.27 -5.17 3.17
C PRO A 522 -6.61 -3.69 3.40
N MET A 523 -7.62 -3.15 2.69
CA MET A 523 -8.74 -2.38 3.28
C MET A 523 -9.36 -1.45 2.21
N ASP A 524 -10.08 -1.98 1.21
CA ASP A 524 -11.15 -1.19 0.58
C ASP A 524 -12.39 -1.26 1.48
N ASN A 525 -12.56 -0.31 2.40
CA ASN A 525 -13.79 -0.24 3.20
C ASN A 525 -14.27 1.21 3.39
N ASN A 526 -15.49 1.46 2.93
CA ASN A 526 -16.19 2.73 3.09
C ASN A 526 -16.44 3.16 4.55
N LEU A 527 -16.18 2.29 5.53
CA LEU A 527 -16.30 2.62 6.96
C LEU A 527 -15.07 3.34 7.53
N VAL A 528 -13.92 3.25 6.84
CA VAL A 528 -12.69 4.00 7.17
C VAL A 528 -12.45 5.17 6.22
N SER A 529 -13.14 5.23 5.06
CA SER A 529 -13.30 6.48 4.33
C SER A 529 -14.27 7.38 5.09
N HIS A 530 -13.82 8.60 5.39
CA HIS A 530 -14.57 9.48 6.26
C HIS A 530 -15.86 9.94 5.58
N ALA A 531 -16.99 9.92 6.30
CA ALA A 531 -18.14 10.71 5.89
C ALA A 531 -17.75 12.19 5.93
N ARG A 532 -17.54 12.76 4.73
CA ARG A 532 -17.21 14.16 4.40
C ARG A 532 -17.14 15.17 5.57
N PRO A 533 -15.95 15.51 6.09
CA PRO A 533 -15.70 16.80 6.73
C PRO A 533 -15.54 17.91 5.67
N LYS A 534 -15.86 19.16 6.02
CA LYS A 534 -15.99 20.31 5.08
C LYS A 534 -14.69 21.10 4.79
N LEU A 535 -13.51 20.52 4.96
CA LEU A 535 -12.24 21.21 4.67
C LEU A 535 -11.39 20.35 3.73
N ARG A 536 -11.69 20.47 2.43
CA ARG A 536 -10.81 19.97 1.36
C ARG A 536 -9.67 20.96 1.15
N LEU A 537 -8.45 20.45 1.11
CA LEU A 537 -7.31 21.16 0.52
C LEU A 537 -7.44 21.15 -1.00
N ASP A 538 -8.43 21.89 -1.52
CA ASP A 538 -8.56 22.13 -2.95
C ASP A 538 -7.56 23.21 -3.40
N ALA A 539 -6.73 22.84 -4.37
CA ALA A 539 -5.73 23.60 -5.13
C ALA A 539 -5.65 25.11 -4.87
N PHE A 540 -4.47 25.59 -4.43
CA PHE A 540 -3.79 26.91 -4.57
C PHE A 540 -4.56 28.25 -4.78
N ARG A 541 -5.89 28.29 -4.85
CA ARG A 541 -6.67 29.44 -5.34
C ARG A 541 -7.32 30.26 -4.25
N ASN A 542 -7.33 29.82 -2.99
CA ASN A 542 -7.94 30.60 -1.90
C ASN A 542 -7.17 30.47 -0.57
N PHE A 543 -5.91 30.91 -0.55
CA PHE A 543 -5.32 31.37 0.70
C PHE A 543 -6.04 32.66 1.12
N GLY A 544 -6.74 32.66 2.27
CA GLY A 544 -7.11 33.92 2.92
C GLY A 544 -8.50 34.08 3.57
N ARG A 545 -9.34 33.05 3.70
CA ARG A 545 -10.58 33.19 4.50
C ARG A 545 -10.86 31.98 5.37
N GLY A 546 -10.38 32.04 6.62
CA GLY A 546 -10.87 31.17 7.69
C GLY A 546 -12.34 31.42 7.95
N SER A 547 -13.15 30.36 7.91
CA SER A 547 -14.53 30.35 8.41
C SER A 547 -14.66 29.32 9.51
N LEU A 548 -15.19 29.78 10.64
CA LEU A 548 -15.49 29.05 11.86
C LEU A 548 -16.57 27.96 11.67
N CYS A 549 -16.44 26.90 12.49
CA CYS A 549 -17.46 25.96 12.99
C CYS A 549 -18.14 24.97 12.02
N GLN A 550 -18.01 23.66 12.32
CA GLN A 550 -19.10 22.91 12.97
C GLN A 550 -18.66 21.50 13.42
N ARG A 551 -19.05 21.15 14.66
CA ARG A 551 -18.97 19.81 15.27
C ARG A 551 -19.68 18.76 14.41
N LEU A 552 -18.97 17.72 14.00
CA LEU A 552 -19.55 16.43 13.64
C LEU A 552 -18.69 15.33 14.28
N ALA A 553 -19.21 14.72 15.34
CA ALA A 553 -18.57 13.63 16.05
C ALA A 553 -18.76 12.31 15.27
N GLY A 554 -17.73 11.91 14.53
CA GLY A 554 -17.52 10.53 14.09
C GLY A 554 -16.85 9.74 15.21
N ARG A 555 -17.28 8.50 15.41
CA ARG A 555 -17.13 7.68 16.63
C ARG A 555 -15.68 7.54 17.13
N GLY A 556 -15.44 8.13 18.30
CA GLY A 556 -14.30 7.89 19.21
C GLY A 556 -14.58 8.36 20.66
N ALA A 557 -15.69 9.04 20.89
CA ALA A 557 -16.20 9.37 22.23
C ALA A 557 -17.74 9.32 22.19
N LYS A 558 -18.37 8.63 23.15
CA LYS A 558 -19.82 8.69 23.36
C LYS A 558 -20.26 10.16 23.47
N THR A 559 -21.32 10.52 22.75
CA THR A 559 -21.99 11.82 22.87
C THR A 559 -22.53 12.00 24.29
N LYS A 560 -22.24 13.17 24.86
CA LYS A 560 -22.70 13.63 26.16
C LYS A 560 -24.19 14.03 26.07
N ALA A 561 -25.07 13.06 25.86
CA ALA A 561 -26.51 13.24 25.88
C ALA A 561 -27.14 11.89 26.22
N ASP A 562 -27.06 11.53 27.50
CA ASP A 562 -28.14 10.93 28.29
C ASP A 562 -27.67 10.84 29.74
N GLY A 563 -28.60 11.09 30.66
CA GLY A 563 -28.37 11.38 32.08
C GLY A 563 -27.79 10.25 32.92
N PRO A 564 -27.64 10.49 34.24
CA PRO A 564 -26.59 9.94 35.08
C PRO A 564 -26.94 8.55 35.60
N LEU A 565 -25.95 7.68 35.72
CA LEU A 565 -25.88 6.76 36.86
C LEU A 565 -24.41 6.45 37.18
N ILE A 566 -24.08 6.85 38.39
CA ILE A 566 -22.85 6.64 39.14
C ILE A 566 -22.53 5.14 39.18
N GLY A 567 -21.39 4.76 38.59
CA GLY A 567 -20.70 3.51 38.89
C GLY A 567 -19.40 3.87 39.59
N ILE A 568 -19.33 3.60 40.90
CA ILE A 568 -18.20 3.91 41.77
C ILE A 568 -17.02 3.01 41.36
N GLY A 569 -16.25 3.45 40.36
CA GLY A 569 -14.91 2.95 40.13
C GLY A 569 -13.96 3.72 41.03
N VAL A 570 -13.37 3.03 42.02
CA VAL A 570 -12.35 3.61 42.91
C VAL A 570 -11.22 4.17 42.03
N GLY A 571 -11.15 5.49 41.95
CA GLY A 571 -10.18 6.21 41.12
C GLY A 571 -8.77 5.84 41.52
N ALA A 572 -7.96 5.43 40.55
CA ALA A 572 -6.52 5.33 40.76
C ALA A 572 -5.96 6.73 40.98
N ILE A 573 -5.08 6.85 41.97
CA ILE A 573 -4.31 8.05 42.31
C ILE A 573 -3.48 8.45 41.07
N PRO A 574 -3.34 9.75 40.71
CA PRO A 574 -2.53 10.17 39.58
C PRO A 574 -1.06 9.82 39.83
N THR A 575 -0.56 8.84 39.08
CA THR A 575 0.83 8.39 39.12
C THR A 575 1.57 9.04 37.95
N LEU A 576 2.58 9.89 38.21
CA LEU A 576 3.60 10.18 37.19
C LEU A 576 4.52 8.97 37.19
N MET A 577 4.19 7.98 36.38
CA MET A 577 5.08 6.83 36.17
C MET A 577 6.21 7.26 35.24
N PRO A 578 7.46 6.78 35.43
CA PRO A 578 8.46 6.84 34.38
C PRO A 578 7.84 6.20 33.13
N GLN A 579 7.61 7.02 32.12
CA GLN A 579 6.85 6.60 30.96
C GLN A 579 7.81 5.88 30.01
N GLU A 580 8.06 4.60 30.30
CA GLU A 580 8.24 3.68 29.19
C GLU A 580 6.91 3.69 28.42
N ASP A 581 6.96 3.68 27.09
CA ASP A 581 5.78 3.57 26.23
C ASP A 581 5.09 2.20 26.35
N PHE A 582 5.31 1.49 27.46
CA PHE A 582 4.66 0.28 27.97
C PHE A 582 3.88 0.63 29.24
N ALA A 583 2.55 0.54 29.19
CA ALA A 583 1.73 0.84 30.34
C ALA A 583 1.98 -0.28 31.35
N PHE A 584 2.69 0.02 32.43
CA PHE A 584 2.76 -0.83 33.60
C PHE A 584 1.86 -0.23 34.67
N LYS A 585 1.04 -1.05 35.33
CA LYS A 585 0.50 -0.70 36.64
C LYS A 585 1.28 -1.50 37.68
N TRP A 586 2.03 -0.80 38.51
CA TRP A 586 2.65 -1.43 39.68
C TRP A 586 1.57 -1.57 40.75
N GLN A 587 1.33 -2.78 41.26
CA GLN A 587 0.48 -2.95 42.43
C GLN A 587 1.30 -2.67 43.70
N LEU A 588 0.60 -2.26 44.77
CA LEU A 588 1.22 -2.02 46.08
C LEU A 588 2.06 -3.25 46.47
N ILE A 589 3.34 -3.03 46.74
CA ILE A 589 4.28 -4.05 47.23
C ILE A 589 3.71 -4.61 48.53
N SER A 590 3.26 -5.87 48.51
CA SER A 590 3.35 -6.71 49.71
C SER A 590 4.80 -7.19 49.84
N LEU A 591 5.26 -7.49 51.05
CA LEU A 591 6.64 -7.85 51.45
C LEU A 591 7.32 -9.02 50.67
N LEU A 592 6.75 -9.50 49.56
CA LEU A 592 7.19 -10.65 48.77
C LEU A 592 7.72 -10.29 47.36
N GLY A 593 7.99 -9.01 47.07
CA GLY A 593 8.62 -8.55 45.82
C GLY A 593 7.63 -7.89 44.85
N PRO A 594 8.14 -7.16 43.83
CA PRO A 594 7.29 -6.46 42.89
C PRO A 594 6.45 -7.42 42.03
N GLN A 595 5.13 -7.33 42.16
CA GLN A 595 4.18 -7.95 41.23
C GLN A 595 3.71 -6.86 40.25
N ILE A 596 4.11 -6.98 38.99
CA ILE A 596 3.56 -6.17 37.90
C ILE A 596 2.08 -6.56 37.74
N ASP A 597 1.15 -5.61 37.92
CA ASP A 597 -0.28 -5.84 37.72
C ASP A 597 -0.55 -6.00 36.23
N ARG A 598 -0.62 -7.26 35.80
CA ARG A 598 -0.96 -7.69 34.43
C ARG A 598 -2.47 -7.82 34.20
N ASP A 599 -3.28 -7.05 34.92
CA ASP A 599 -4.73 -7.07 34.73
C ASP A 599 -5.11 -6.63 33.31
N ASN A 600 -5.35 -7.63 32.45
CA ASN A 600 -5.69 -7.48 31.04
C ASN A 600 -6.90 -6.56 30.80
N ALA A 601 -7.80 -6.37 31.78
CA ALA A 601 -8.97 -5.50 31.65
C ALA A 601 -8.61 -4.01 31.55
N LYS A 602 -7.37 -3.65 31.89
CA LYS A 602 -6.84 -2.27 31.87
C LYS A 602 -5.97 -2.00 30.64
N TYR A 603 -6.01 -2.84 29.63
CA TYR A 603 -5.17 -2.65 28.48
C TYR A 603 -5.95 -3.08 27.24
N GLU A 604 -5.92 -2.25 26.20
CA GLU A 604 -6.55 -2.61 24.94
C GLU A 604 -5.56 -3.48 24.15
N LYS A 605 -5.85 -4.78 24.05
CA LYS A 605 -5.14 -5.67 23.13
C LYS A 605 -5.81 -5.61 21.77
N PHE A 606 -4.99 -5.48 20.73
CA PHE A 606 -5.42 -5.63 19.34
C PHE A 606 -4.96 -6.98 18.78
N ASP A 607 -5.02 -8.04 19.60
CA ASP A 607 -4.60 -9.41 19.28
C ASP A 607 -5.68 -10.24 18.56
N GLY A 608 -6.54 -9.58 17.78
CA GLY A 608 -7.56 -10.27 16.99
C GLY A 608 -6.91 -11.04 15.85
N THR A 609 -7.26 -12.32 15.69
CA THR A 609 -7.04 -13.09 14.46
C THR A 609 -8.37 -13.28 13.74
N GLY A 610 -8.40 -13.15 12.42
CA GLY A 610 -9.59 -13.51 11.66
C GLY A 610 -9.84 -12.74 10.37
N PRO A 611 -10.95 -13.07 9.68
CA PRO A 611 -11.35 -12.40 8.45
C PRO A 611 -11.99 -11.03 8.77
N GLY A 612 -11.33 -9.92 8.42
CA GLY A 612 -11.93 -8.59 8.65
C GLY A 612 -10.95 -7.41 8.66
N MET A 613 -11.37 -6.31 9.29
CA MET A 613 -10.48 -5.19 9.59
C MET A 613 -9.67 -5.50 10.83
N ARG A 614 -8.35 -5.27 10.78
CA ARG A 614 -7.47 -5.33 11.95
C ARG A 614 -8.01 -4.37 13.04
N PRO A 615 -8.20 -4.83 14.29
CA PRO A 615 -8.69 -4.02 15.40
C PRO A 615 -7.91 -2.71 15.59
N THR A 616 -6.60 -2.73 15.36
CA THR A 616 -5.72 -1.56 15.45
C THR A 616 -6.16 -0.43 14.51
N TYR A 617 -6.56 -0.74 13.28
CA TYR A 617 -7.03 0.26 12.33
C TYR A 617 -8.46 0.73 12.61
N SER A 618 -9.32 -0.16 13.12
CA SER A 618 -10.68 0.23 13.52
C SER A 618 -10.71 1.18 14.72
N THR A 619 -9.62 1.22 15.51
CA THR A 619 -9.56 1.94 16.78
C THR A 619 -8.56 3.11 16.75
N ASN A 620 -7.34 2.90 16.24
CA ASN A 620 -6.30 3.92 16.10
C ASN A 620 -6.31 4.58 14.71
N GLY A 621 -6.45 3.78 13.65
CA GLY A 621 -6.55 4.27 12.27
C GLY A 621 -5.30 5.01 11.74
N SER A 622 -4.18 4.94 12.44
CA SER A 622 -2.90 5.58 12.08
C SER A 622 -1.94 4.57 11.46
N VAL A 623 -1.23 4.99 10.40
CA VAL A 623 -0.15 4.24 9.73
C VAL A 623 1.19 4.61 10.35
N ALA A 624 1.35 5.89 10.66
CA ALA A 624 2.46 6.41 11.42
C ALA A 624 1.97 7.45 12.43
N ASP A 625 2.58 7.51 13.61
CA ASP A 625 2.38 8.55 14.61
C ASP A 625 3.73 9.17 14.96
N ILE A 626 3.93 10.44 14.59
CA ILE A 626 5.09 11.23 15.02
C ILE A 626 4.64 12.03 16.24
N ARG A 627 5.23 11.74 17.39
CA ARG A 627 4.77 12.24 18.68
C ARG A 627 5.86 13.01 19.39
N PHE A 628 5.55 14.24 19.80
CA PHE A 628 6.43 15.08 20.61
C PHE A 628 5.94 15.11 22.06
N ARG A 629 6.83 14.82 23.00
CA ARG A 629 6.54 14.78 24.44
C ARG A 629 7.45 15.71 25.20
N ARG A 630 6.92 16.45 26.17
CA ARG A 630 7.78 17.28 27.03
C ARG A 630 8.48 16.39 28.06
N VAL A 631 9.76 16.67 28.30
CA VAL A 631 10.46 16.07 29.44
C VAL A 631 9.84 16.63 30.73
N VAL A 632 9.44 15.74 31.64
CA VAL A 632 8.76 16.08 32.90
C VAL A 632 9.65 15.77 34.10
N ILE A 633 9.84 16.77 34.97
CA ILE A 633 10.62 16.65 36.21
C ILE A 633 9.67 16.72 37.41
N ALA A 634 9.76 15.80 38.35
CA ALA A 634 9.07 15.90 39.64
C ALA A 634 10.07 16.38 40.71
N ARG A 635 9.74 17.45 41.42
CA ARG A 635 10.60 17.94 42.52
C ARG A 635 9.91 17.66 43.85
N ASP A 636 10.57 16.91 44.71
CA ASP A 636 10.15 16.73 46.11
C ASP A 636 10.57 17.98 46.92
N PRO A 637 9.65 18.63 47.66
CA PRO A 637 9.97 19.76 48.53
C PRO A 637 10.93 19.43 49.68
N VAL A 638 11.16 18.14 49.99
CA VAL A 638 11.98 17.70 51.13
C VAL A 638 13.31 17.06 50.70
N SER A 639 13.38 16.33 49.58
CA SER A 639 14.57 15.55 49.19
C SER A 639 15.31 16.03 47.93
N GLY A 640 14.85 17.10 47.27
CA GLY A 640 15.45 17.58 46.01
C GLY A 640 14.83 16.95 44.76
N VAL A 641 15.44 17.22 43.60
CA VAL A 641 14.92 16.86 42.27
C VAL A 641 14.89 15.34 42.08
N ILE A 642 13.72 14.79 41.75
CA ILE A 642 13.55 13.41 41.26
C ILE A 642 13.21 13.52 39.77
N ASN A 643 14.21 13.33 38.90
CA ASN A 643 13.95 13.27 37.45
C ASN A 643 13.08 12.04 37.17
N VAL A 644 11.83 12.26 36.75
CA VAL A 644 10.88 11.18 36.43
C VAL A 644 10.94 10.82 34.95
N LEU A 645 11.53 11.68 34.12
CA LEU A 645 11.94 11.39 32.74
C LEU A 645 13.33 11.99 32.52
N GLY A 646 14.28 11.18 32.02
CA GLY A 646 15.64 11.62 31.68
C GLY A 646 16.63 11.64 32.86
N SER A 647 17.28 10.50 33.10
CA SER A 647 18.53 10.31 33.87
C SER A 647 18.54 10.49 35.40
N THR A 648 19.08 9.45 36.05
CA THR A 648 19.57 9.32 37.45
C THR A 648 18.56 9.20 38.60
N LEU A 649 18.20 7.95 38.94
CA LEU A 649 18.03 7.52 40.33
C LEU A 649 19.09 6.45 40.66
N PRO A 650 20.00 6.70 41.61
CA PRO A 650 20.90 5.68 42.13
C PRO A 650 20.18 4.96 43.28
N LEU A 651 19.62 3.78 43.04
CA LEU A 651 19.61 2.65 43.97
C LEU A 651 18.94 1.41 43.32
N GLN A 652 19.81 0.45 43.01
CA GLN A 652 19.59 -0.97 42.70
C GLN A 652 19.11 -1.37 41.28
N LYS A 653 20.13 -1.54 40.41
CA LYS A 653 20.31 -2.61 39.41
C LYS A 653 19.23 -3.72 39.38
N GLN A 654 18.24 -3.59 38.49
CA GLN A 654 17.55 -4.68 37.76
C GLN A 654 16.72 -4.04 36.64
N GLN A 655 17.36 -3.73 35.50
CA GLN A 655 17.22 -4.43 34.21
C GLN A 655 15.94 -4.10 33.42
N GLY A 656 16.09 -3.12 32.52
CA GLY A 656 15.21 -2.70 31.43
C GLY A 656 15.95 -1.54 30.74
N TYR A 657 16.52 -1.81 29.56
CA TYR A 657 17.62 -1.12 28.87
C TYR A 657 17.72 0.42 28.98
N ILE A 658 18.92 0.89 29.35
CA ILE A 658 19.44 2.27 29.22
C ILE A 658 20.76 2.15 28.46
N GLY A 659 20.90 2.86 27.33
CA GLY A 659 22.19 3.12 26.69
C GLY A 659 23.05 4.02 27.59
N GLU A 660 24.24 3.55 27.94
CA GLU A 660 25.35 4.42 28.38
C GLU A 660 25.95 5.14 27.16
N LYS A 661 26.63 6.26 27.42
CA LYS A 661 27.46 7.02 26.47
C LYS A 661 28.26 6.17 25.48
#